data_AF-R6SYL7-F1
#
_entry.id   AF-R6SYL7-F1
#
_cell.length_a   1.000
_cell.length_b   1.000
_cell.length_c   1.000
_cell.angle_alpha   90.00
_cell.angle_beta   90.00
_cell.angle_gamma   90.00
#
_symmetry.space_group_name_H-M   'P 1'
#
loop_
_entity.id
_entity.type
_entity.pdbx_description
1 polymer ?
#
loop_
_entity_poly.entity_id
_entity_poly.type
_entity_poly.pdbx_seq_one_letter_code
_entity_poly.pdbx_strand_id
1 'polypeptide(L)'
;MKKRIWGAVAFGLVLSLIVVLPLIFSGTAKTDDFVTPSFWKDFSVKGSDADCTDPYHVSVAYNPAGYVSVTFADSEGNGTCFDPYMTLTLPGSGIDCRKYPCIALLLRTNKGDKQGELRFRTDKTGAYYPCQRFTYQATGDWEVVVIRLTDPDTVLYVDESAKDFSGCYTNLRLDMFENDCASDTSYDLRAFAFYENEEDAKTLAAFVKAQQEDSKDDTEKLLEKNRSFPKGGEFTVPSMQMRMRYVSYGFDRNYQSAIDALLARGYGGIVSNVPFDKNYLKDDASFALLKDAYAYARVNGMSAWIYDEYQWPSGRAFGMVLDGHDDYEATGIQHRVKEGNGTEASYTIENAFDISLYAAVLTDEDGMHTLDCKGQTTVSASAKGAWTLDVYVLRHAYEGEEDRSDFTKLRDVDLLNKNAVARFIQLTYEKYKAEFGNDFGYVEAFFTDEPQLGNRGKADYIVWTAGLDSDFQSLYGEQLDITALFSGDNVRERRMRMQYYRLVAAKFKAAYTDQLTAFCQANGMYSSGHFLFEENMNDQIETYGGDFLQIVGGMGIPGADILWTDPAHLLNQNANIGNFVGLRYVASAARNAGKTRVMVEYNPAAVLTEEFSTDPISTSIGGLTLTRLLGCTDYNVINPQNNYTTEQMNRLNTYLGRMNTVLDGAHESGDLAVFYPIATVQALHNADDVHSSEGGKTSDATVLNDNFTSLCKTLLQKQLLYTVIDDASVCDAVITKDGRMVIGNGSYRVLVIAYADYISANAARKLQTFVKAGGKVVFVGSVPQYGLEEKEDADVKQIMDLLAAGDSCFFKKTGTTAINAIANAASKSLKIEKIKGFMSKALLMGDFENETQDITFVVNTTDTDGNLTLSYADGYKGEFLLYFPGSGEIRKCTDSADVVLPAYEGVFFVRVSDNTRDDTPYEETDARSDETTDVETPDGDDSTASETSAPATTVADSTSAATTDAGTRKNGCGSAVQVFAAATVAVFGAVVCFKKRKE
;
A
#
# COMPACT_ATOMS: atom_id res chain seq x y z
N MET A 1 -36.81 -58.07 -1.51
CA MET A 1 -37.86 -59.06 -1.14
C MET A 1 -37.29 -60.47 -1.37
N LYS A 2 -37.51 -61.45 -0.46
CA LYS A 2 -36.88 -62.81 -0.38
C LYS A 2 -35.38 -62.76 0.03
N LYS A 3 -34.95 -63.31 1.18
CA LYS A 3 -34.85 -64.74 1.64
C LYS A 3 -33.65 -65.46 0.97
N ARG A 4 -32.79 -66.29 1.62
CA ARG A 4 -32.90 -67.02 2.91
C ARG A 4 -31.60 -67.79 3.28
N ILE A 5 -31.61 -68.42 4.49
CA ILE A 5 -30.96 -69.70 4.92
C ILE A 5 -29.45 -69.66 5.32
N TRP A 6 -28.91 -70.49 6.27
CA TRP A 6 -29.40 -71.02 7.58
C TRP A 6 -28.32 -71.88 8.32
N GLY A 7 -28.53 -72.19 9.61
CA GLY A 7 -27.81 -73.26 10.37
C GLY A 7 -26.80 -72.75 11.43
N ALA A 8 -26.89 -72.89 12.76
CA ALA A 8 -27.65 -73.68 13.76
C ALA A 8 -26.87 -74.84 14.42
N VAL A 9 -26.88 -74.92 15.77
CA VAL A 9 -27.33 -76.06 16.62
C VAL A 9 -26.72 -76.08 18.06
N ALA A 10 -27.61 -76.20 19.05
CA ALA A 10 -27.51 -76.73 20.43
C ALA A 10 -26.60 -76.11 21.52
N PHE A 11 -26.79 -76.36 22.83
CA PHE A 11 -27.95 -76.39 23.78
C PHE A 11 -27.45 -76.96 25.14
N GLY A 12 -27.75 -76.30 26.27
CA GLY A 12 -28.20 -77.01 27.49
C GLY A 12 -27.44 -76.92 28.84
N LEU A 13 -28.04 -76.14 29.78
CA LEU A 13 -28.26 -76.42 31.24
C LEU A 13 -27.06 -76.67 32.22
N VAL A 14 -27.09 -76.31 33.53
CA VAL A 14 -27.83 -75.28 34.34
C VAL A 14 -27.31 -75.24 35.80
N LEU A 15 -27.30 -74.06 36.47
CA LEU A 15 -27.14 -73.78 37.95
C LEU A 15 -25.85 -74.28 38.67
N SER A 16 -25.26 -73.64 39.70
CA SER A 16 -25.72 -72.57 40.62
C SER A 16 -24.59 -71.85 41.40
N LEU A 17 -24.78 -70.55 41.65
CA LEU A 17 -24.50 -69.78 42.91
C LEU A 17 -23.07 -69.36 43.40
N ILE A 18 -22.86 -68.02 43.34
CA ILE A 18 -22.19 -67.07 44.29
C ILE A 18 -20.65 -66.86 44.24
N VAL A 19 -20.29 -65.56 44.37
CA VAL A 19 -19.02 -64.89 44.75
C VAL A 19 -18.18 -64.24 43.63
N VAL A 20 -18.55 -62.99 43.33
CA VAL A 20 -17.67 -61.78 43.26
C VAL A 20 -16.33 -61.86 42.50
N LEU A 21 -16.36 -61.44 41.21
CA LEU A 21 -15.59 -60.30 40.64
C LEU A 21 -15.75 -60.29 39.11
N PRO A 22 -16.21 -59.20 38.47
CA PRO A 22 -16.42 -59.18 37.02
C PRO A 22 -15.10 -59.04 36.26
N LEU A 23 -14.85 -59.99 35.37
CA LEU A 23 -13.90 -59.84 34.28
C LEU A 23 -14.32 -58.68 33.38
N ILE A 24 -13.35 -57.79 33.18
CA ILE A 24 -13.13 -56.89 32.04
C ILE A 24 -14.06 -57.20 30.85
N PHE A 25 -15.20 -56.51 30.81
CA PHE A 25 -15.76 -56.04 29.55
C PHE A 25 -15.25 -54.62 29.37
N SER A 26 -14.50 -54.38 28.29
CA SER A 26 -14.19 -53.03 27.81
C SER A 26 -15.47 -52.42 27.22
N GLY A 27 -16.40 -52.04 28.09
CA GLY A 27 -17.49 -51.15 27.74
C GLY A 27 -16.92 -49.78 27.39
N THR A 28 -17.42 -49.20 26.31
CA THR A 28 -17.15 -47.82 25.91
C THR A 28 -17.51 -46.85 27.04
N ALA A 29 -16.51 -46.25 27.67
CA ALA A 29 -16.68 -45.25 28.72
C ALA A 29 -16.49 -43.85 28.12
N LYS A 30 -17.62 -43.16 27.91
CA LYS A 30 -17.81 -41.69 27.83
C LYS A 30 -16.63 -40.82 27.36
N THR A 31 -16.67 -40.44 26.09
CA THR A 31 -16.59 -39.04 25.66
C THR A 31 -18.01 -38.45 25.77
N ASP A 32 -18.32 -37.32 26.40
CA ASP A 32 -17.52 -36.33 27.14
C ASP A 32 -18.35 -35.85 28.35
N ASP A 33 -17.74 -35.47 29.48
CA ASP A 33 -18.47 -34.92 30.65
C ASP A 33 -18.66 -33.38 30.53
N PHE A 34 -18.84 -32.85 29.31
CA PHE A 34 -19.15 -31.45 29.05
C PHE A 34 -20.07 -31.25 27.84
N VAL A 35 -20.70 -30.08 27.75
CA VAL A 35 -21.56 -29.67 26.62
C VAL A 35 -20.89 -28.53 25.85
N THR A 36 -20.77 -28.70 24.54
CA THR A 36 -20.25 -27.66 23.64
C THR A 36 -21.25 -26.51 23.53
N PRO A 37 -20.90 -25.28 23.97
CA PRO A 37 -21.77 -24.12 23.85
C PRO A 37 -21.93 -23.67 22.39
N SER A 38 -23.08 -23.07 22.07
CA SER A 38 -23.36 -22.59 20.69
C SER A 38 -22.66 -21.27 20.36
N PHE A 39 -22.30 -20.49 21.38
CA PHE A 39 -21.34 -19.38 21.28
C PHE A 39 -20.51 -19.34 22.57
N TRP A 40 -19.22 -19.11 22.42
CA TRP A 40 -18.27 -18.98 23.50
C TRP A 40 -17.02 -18.21 23.07
N LYS A 41 -16.21 -17.81 24.04
CA LYS A 41 -14.91 -17.18 23.83
C LYS A 41 -13.91 -17.73 24.84
N ASP A 42 -12.77 -18.25 24.37
CA ASP A 42 -11.56 -18.43 25.20
C ASP A 42 -10.67 -17.21 25.03
N PHE A 43 -10.04 -16.74 26.11
CA PHE A 43 -9.02 -15.71 26.02
C PHE A 43 -7.58 -16.29 25.95
N SER A 44 -7.44 -17.62 25.77
CA SER A 44 -6.15 -18.31 25.57
C SER A 44 -5.82 -18.72 24.13
N VAL A 45 -6.77 -18.62 23.20
CA VAL A 45 -6.56 -18.96 21.79
C VAL A 45 -6.11 -17.72 21.01
N LYS A 46 -4.89 -17.73 20.46
CA LYS A 46 -4.43 -16.66 19.56
C LYS A 46 -5.34 -16.58 18.33
N GLY A 47 -5.74 -15.37 17.94
CA GLY A 47 -6.64 -15.14 16.81
C GLY A 47 -8.13 -15.05 17.18
N SER A 48 -8.50 -15.08 18.46
CA SER A 48 -9.81 -14.55 18.86
C SER A 48 -9.73 -13.01 18.88
N ASP A 49 -10.46 -12.33 17.99
CA ASP A 49 -10.57 -10.87 18.02
C ASP A 49 -11.21 -10.43 19.35
N ALA A 50 -10.37 -9.90 20.24
CA ALA A 50 -10.72 -9.67 21.63
C ALA A 50 -10.97 -8.18 21.90
N ASP A 51 -12.09 -7.67 21.37
CA ASP A 51 -12.67 -6.42 21.84
C ASP A 51 -13.29 -6.62 23.23
N CYS A 52 -12.44 -6.57 24.25
CA CYS A 52 -12.80 -6.11 25.60
C CYS A 52 -12.41 -4.63 25.67
N THR A 53 -13.33 -3.75 25.35
CA THR A 53 -13.11 -2.29 25.36
C THR A 53 -13.29 -1.73 26.76
N ASP A 54 -12.26 -1.05 27.27
CA ASP A 54 -12.35 -0.15 28.42
C ASP A 54 -12.95 1.19 27.97
N PRO A 55 -14.05 1.66 28.57
CA PRO A 55 -14.53 3.01 28.37
C PRO A 55 -14.01 3.99 29.45
N TYR A 56 -13.74 3.55 30.69
CA TYR A 56 -13.41 4.41 31.83
C TYR A 56 -12.73 3.66 33.01
N HIS A 57 -11.56 4.16 33.44
CA HIS A 57 -10.90 3.91 34.74
C HIS A 57 -10.45 2.47 35.10
N VAL A 58 -10.33 1.55 34.15
CA VAL A 58 -9.80 0.19 34.42
C VAL A 58 -8.68 -0.23 33.47
N SER A 59 -7.57 -0.76 34.01
CA SER A 59 -6.51 -1.33 33.16
C SER A 59 -6.87 -2.76 32.75
N VAL A 60 -7.13 -2.98 31.47
CA VAL A 60 -7.35 -4.30 30.87
C VAL A 60 -6.02 -4.85 30.35
N ALA A 61 -5.57 -5.99 30.88
CA ALA A 61 -4.33 -6.64 30.49
C ALA A 61 -4.56 -8.07 29.99
N TYR A 62 -4.09 -8.35 28.77
CA TYR A 62 -4.03 -9.71 28.24
C TYR A 62 -2.86 -10.46 28.87
N ASN A 63 -3.17 -11.48 29.68
CA ASN A 63 -2.14 -12.29 30.32
C ASN A 63 -1.60 -13.36 29.35
N PRO A 64 -0.27 -13.54 29.21
CA PRO A 64 0.32 -14.60 28.39
C PRO A 64 -0.12 -16.03 28.76
N ALA A 65 -0.61 -16.25 29.99
CA ALA A 65 -1.22 -17.51 30.40
C ALA A 65 -2.64 -17.74 29.82
N GLY A 66 -3.18 -16.76 29.07
CA GLY A 66 -4.39 -16.88 28.26
C GLY A 66 -5.68 -16.44 28.97
N TYR A 67 -5.69 -15.29 29.63
CA TYR A 67 -6.89 -14.71 30.24
C TYR A 67 -6.82 -13.18 30.22
N VAL A 68 -7.98 -12.54 30.33
CA VAL A 68 -8.07 -11.08 30.50
C VAL A 68 -8.09 -10.77 31.99
N SER A 69 -7.15 -9.95 32.47
CA SER A 69 -7.20 -9.33 33.80
C SER A 69 -7.73 -7.91 33.68
N VAL A 70 -8.72 -7.57 34.51
CA VAL A 70 -9.11 -6.17 34.76
C VAL A 70 -8.66 -5.80 36.14
N THR A 71 -7.86 -4.73 36.24
CA THR A 71 -7.36 -4.19 37.51
C THR A 71 -7.84 -2.74 37.64
N PHE A 72 -8.28 -2.35 38.84
CA PHE A 72 -8.76 -0.99 39.09
C PHE A 72 -7.59 -0.04 39.24
N ALA A 73 -7.50 0.96 38.35
CA ALA A 73 -6.49 2.00 38.43
C ALA A 73 -7.08 3.19 39.21
N ASP A 74 -6.61 3.42 40.44
CA ASP A 74 -6.95 4.63 41.21
C ASP A 74 -6.30 5.86 40.57
N SER A 75 -7.00 6.47 39.60
CA SER A 75 -6.52 7.64 38.85
C SER A 75 -6.52 8.94 39.65
N GLU A 76 -7.12 8.96 40.85
CA GLU A 76 -7.23 10.16 41.69
C GLU A 76 -6.52 10.04 43.06
N GLY A 77 -6.07 8.85 43.44
CA GLY A 77 -5.40 8.57 44.72
C GLY A 77 -6.34 8.58 45.94
N ASN A 78 -7.64 8.38 45.71
CA ASN A 78 -8.69 8.50 46.73
C ASN A 78 -9.41 7.17 47.05
N GLY A 79 -9.07 6.08 46.36
CA GLY A 79 -9.62 4.75 46.61
C GLY A 79 -11.07 4.53 46.21
N THR A 80 -11.67 5.41 45.38
CA THR A 80 -13.07 5.29 44.94
C THR A 80 -13.21 5.30 43.42
N CYS A 81 -13.87 4.29 42.85
CA CYS A 81 -14.15 4.19 41.41
C CYS A 81 -15.66 4.20 41.16
N PHE A 82 -16.15 5.07 40.27
CA PHE A 82 -17.56 5.17 39.92
C PHE A 82 -17.88 4.37 38.65
N ASP A 83 -18.78 3.40 38.77
CA ASP A 83 -19.35 2.61 37.65
C ASP A 83 -18.31 1.89 36.73
N PRO A 84 -17.39 1.08 37.28
CA PRO A 84 -16.47 0.29 36.46
C PRO A 84 -17.15 -0.97 35.88
N TYR A 85 -17.05 -1.15 34.56
CA TYR A 85 -17.59 -2.31 33.84
C TYR A 85 -16.70 -2.81 32.71
N MET A 86 -16.81 -4.10 32.39
CA MET A 86 -16.20 -4.72 31.20
C MET A 86 -17.30 -5.05 30.17
N THR A 87 -17.13 -4.63 28.91
CA THR A 87 -18.02 -5.08 27.83
C THR A 87 -17.62 -6.47 27.33
N LEU A 88 -18.57 -7.39 27.23
CA LEU A 88 -18.39 -8.72 26.63
C LEU A 88 -18.97 -8.74 25.22
N THR A 89 -18.09 -8.76 24.21
CA THR A 89 -18.48 -8.67 22.79
C THR A 89 -19.17 -9.94 22.29
N LEU A 90 -20.29 -9.76 21.59
CA LEU A 90 -21.17 -10.78 21.03
C LEU A 90 -21.02 -10.86 19.50
N PRO A 91 -21.42 -11.97 18.84
CA PRO A 91 -21.42 -12.04 17.38
C PRO A 91 -22.42 -11.04 16.79
N GLY A 92 -22.16 -10.51 15.59
CA GLY A 92 -22.99 -9.47 14.96
C GLY A 92 -24.45 -9.85 14.68
N SER A 93 -24.78 -11.15 14.70
CA SER A 93 -26.17 -11.66 14.64
C SER A 93 -26.93 -11.56 15.97
N GLY A 94 -26.23 -11.25 17.06
CA GLY A 94 -26.67 -11.48 18.43
C GLY A 94 -26.86 -12.97 18.75
N ILE A 95 -27.38 -13.25 19.95
CA ILE A 95 -27.63 -14.61 20.47
C ILE A 95 -29.09 -14.70 20.98
N ASP A 96 -29.92 -15.62 20.47
CA ASP A 96 -31.35 -15.72 20.85
C ASP A 96 -31.51 -15.99 22.36
N CYS A 97 -32.12 -15.02 23.05
CA CYS A 97 -32.25 -15.00 24.50
C CYS A 97 -33.14 -16.13 25.03
N ARG A 98 -34.11 -16.57 24.23
CA ARG A 98 -35.06 -17.62 24.60
C ARG A 98 -34.49 -19.02 24.37
N LYS A 99 -33.53 -19.16 23.44
CA LYS A 99 -32.80 -20.42 23.25
C LYS A 99 -31.66 -20.57 24.25
N TYR A 100 -30.95 -19.48 24.58
CA TYR A 100 -29.83 -19.48 25.51
C TYR A 100 -30.06 -18.52 26.68
N PRO A 101 -30.93 -18.87 27.65
CA PRO A 101 -31.23 -18.02 28.80
C PRO A 101 -30.11 -17.96 29.84
N CYS A 102 -29.07 -18.80 29.71
CA CYS A 102 -27.95 -18.90 30.65
C CYS A 102 -26.63 -18.50 30.00
N ILE A 103 -25.82 -17.73 30.72
CA ILE A 103 -24.40 -17.52 30.43
C ILE A 103 -23.56 -18.11 31.57
N ALA A 104 -22.48 -18.78 31.21
CA ALA A 104 -21.43 -19.21 32.13
C ALA A 104 -20.20 -18.32 31.93
N LEU A 105 -19.60 -17.88 33.05
CA LEU A 105 -18.33 -17.18 33.11
C LEU A 105 -17.32 -18.08 33.81
N LEU A 106 -16.15 -18.32 33.21
CA LEU A 106 -15.02 -18.96 33.88
C LEU A 106 -14.11 -17.84 34.40
N LEU A 107 -14.33 -17.44 35.65
CA LEU A 107 -13.73 -16.25 36.27
C LEU A 107 -12.93 -16.57 37.52
N ARG A 108 -12.07 -15.64 37.91
CA ARG A 108 -11.38 -15.59 39.20
C ARG A 108 -11.34 -14.13 39.65
N THR A 109 -11.57 -13.87 40.93
CA THR A 109 -11.44 -12.52 41.49
C THR A 109 -11.06 -12.58 42.97
N ASN A 110 -10.32 -11.57 43.42
CA ASN A 110 -10.01 -11.34 44.83
C ASN A 110 -11.00 -10.37 45.53
N LYS A 111 -12.04 -9.87 44.84
CA LYS A 111 -13.06 -9.00 45.47
C LYS A 111 -13.79 -9.74 46.59
N GLY A 112 -13.97 -9.06 47.72
CA GLY A 112 -14.39 -9.69 48.98
C GLY A 112 -15.90 -9.80 49.23
N ASP A 113 -16.73 -9.06 48.48
CA ASP A 113 -18.19 -8.96 48.70
C ASP A 113 -18.99 -10.17 48.20
N LYS A 114 -18.37 -11.01 47.36
CA LYS A 114 -18.95 -12.20 46.73
C LYS A 114 -20.16 -11.94 45.85
N GLN A 115 -20.34 -10.71 45.37
CA GLN A 115 -21.47 -10.29 44.52
C GLN A 115 -21.00 -9.53 43.28
N GLY A 116 -21.62 -9.83 42.14
CA GLY A 116 -21.39 -9.15 40.88
C GLY A 116 -22.69 -8.88 40.14
N GLU A 117 -22.66 -7.94 39.19
CA GLU A 117 -23.80 -7.57 38.37
C GLU A 117 -23.48 -7.83 36.90
N LEU A 118 -24.42 -8.42 36.16
CA LEU A 118 -24.32 -8.58 34.71
C LEU A 118 -25.48 -7.83 34.08
N ARG A 119 -25.18 -6.69 33.45
CA ARG A 119 -26.12 -5.97 32.60
C ARG A 119 -26.09 -6.52 31.19
N PHE A 120 -27.24 -6.50 30.55
CA PHE A 120 -27.42 -7.04 29.22
C PHE A 120 -28.46 -6.25 28.46
N ARG A 121 -28.53 -6.45 27.14
CA ARG A 121 -29.48 -5.77 26.27
C ARG A 121 -29.91 -6.69 25.15
N THR A 122 -31.20 -6.76 24.85
CA THR A 122 -31.72 -7.44 23.66
C THR A 122 -32.02 -6.41 22.57
N ASP A 123 -32.21 -6.85 21.31
CA ASP A 123 -32.74 -5.98 20.24
C ASP A 123 -34.17 -5.46 20.54
N LYS A 124 -34.88 -6.06 21.51
CA LYS A 124 -36.20 -5.62 21.98
C LYS A 124 -36.14 -4.65 23.16
N THR A 125 -35.15 -4.77 24.05
CA THR A 125 -34.99 -3.81 25.17
C THR A 125 -34.40 -2.46 24.75
N GLY A 126 -33.98 -2.28 23.49
CA GLY A 126 -33.66 -0.99 22.89
C GLY A 126 -32.43 -0.30 23.49
N ALA A 127 -32.64 0.65 24.42
CA ALA A 127 -31.58 1.35 25.14
C ALA A 127 -31.49 0.96 26.63
N TYR A 128 -32.41 0.12 27.12
CA TYR A 128 -32.48 -0.27 28.52
C TYR A 128 -31.63 -1.51 28.81
N TYR A 129 -30.99 -1.48 29.99
CA TYR A 129 -30.13 -2.54 30.49
C TYR A 129 -30.72 -3.14 31.77
N PRO A 130 -31.53 -4.22 31.68
CA PRO A 130 -31.82 -5.05 32.84
C PRO A 130 -30.51 -5.57 33.47
N CYS A 131 -30.52 -5.71 34.79
CA CYS A 131 -29.36 -6.16 35.56
C CYS A 131 -29.66 -7.49 36.25
N GLN A 132 -28.86 -8.52 35.99
CA GLN A 132 -28.90 -9.77 36.72
C GLN A 132 -27.80 -9.81 37.77
N ARG A 133 -28.16 -9.95 39.05
CA ARG A 133 -27.18 -10.17 40.12
C ARG A 133 -26.73 -11.62 40.16
N PHE A 134 -25.47 -11.84 40.49
CA PHE A 134 -24.91 -13.17 40.70
C PHE A 134 -23.95 -13.20 41.90
N THR A 135 -23.66 -14.41 42.39
CA THR A 135 -22.70 -14.65 43.48
C THR A 135 -21.52 -15.47 42.97
N TYR A 136 -20.33 -15.22 43.51
CA TYR A 136 -19.11 -15.96 43.23
C TYR A 136 -18.37 -16.29 44.53
N GLN A 137 -17.38 -17.17 44.47
CA GLN A 137 -16.45 -17.43 45.55
C GLN A 137 -15.12 -16.72 45.31
N ALA A 138 -14.79 -15.79 46.20
CA ALA A 138 -13.46 -15.19 46.27
C ALA A 138 -12.41 -16.26 46.58
N THR A 139 -11.74 -16.78 45.55
CA THR A 139 -10.69 -17.80 45.63
C THR A 139 -9.54 -17.44 44.68
N GLY A 140 -8.35 -18.03 44.92
CA GLY A 140 -7.21 -17.90 44.01
C GLY A 140 -7.29 -18.78 42.75
N ASP A 141 -8.34 -19.60 42.64
CA ASP A 141 -8.57 -20.57 41.57
C ASP A 141 -9.72 -20.12 40.64
N TRP A 142 -9.88 -20.80 39.52
CA TRP A 142 -10.95 -20.54 38.54
C TRP A 142 -12.29 -21.15 38.96
N GLU A 143 -13.37 -20.37 38.89
CA GLU A 143 -14.74 -20.79 39.17
C GLU A 143 -15.63 -20.64 37.92
N VAL A 144 -16.58 -21.57 37.73
CA VAL A 144 -17.67 -21.42 36.76
C VAL A 144 -18.85 -20.75 37.46
N VAL A 145 -19.09 -19.48 37.14
CA VAL A 145 -20.25 -18.72 37.59
C VAL A 145 -21.33 -18.77 36.52
N VAL A 146 -22.49 -19.33 36.87
CA VAL A 146 -23.65 -19.44 35.96
C VAL A 146 -24.69 -18.38 36.29
N ILE A 147 -25.11 -17.64 35.27
CA ILE A 147 -26.01 -16.50 35.38
C ILE A 147 -27.19 -16.72 34.42
N ARG A 148 -28.41 -16.76 34.96
CA ARG A 148 -29.63 -16.84 34.17
C ARG A 148 -30.11 -15.42 33.86
N LEU A 149 -29.95 -14.99 32.60
CA LEU A 149 -30.24 -13.62 32.17
C LEU A 149 -31.74 -13.33 32.02
N THR A 150 -32.58 -14.37 31.93
CA THR A 150 -34.03 -14.21 31.70
C THR A 150 -34.87 -14.64 32.90
N ASP A 151 -34.34 -14.52 34.12
CA ASP A 151 -35.07 -14.89 35.34
C ASP A 151 -35.97 -13.75 35.83
N PRO A 152 -37.30 -13.85 35.67
CA PRO A 152 -38.19 -12.74 36.01
C PRO A 152 -38.22 -12.41 37.50
N ASP A 153 -37.83 -13.36 38.38
CA ASP A 153 -37.85 -13.21 39.83
C ASP A 153 -36.57 -12.58 40.39
N THR A 154 -35.47 -12.53 39.61
CA THR A 154 -34.16 -12.02 40.08
C THR A 154 -33.52 -10.92 39.21
N VAL A 155 -33.99 -10.69 37.98
CA VAL A 155 -33.57 -9.54 37.17
C VAL A 155 -34.13 -8.23 37.77
N LEU A 156 -33.26 -7.22 37.89
CA LEU A 156 -33.62 -5.84 38.22
C LEU A 156 -33.92 -5.06 36.93
N TYR A 157 -35.11 -4.45 36.86
CA TYR A 157 -35.60 -3.73 35.69
C TYR A 157 -35.54 -2.21 35.87
N VAL A 158 -35.21 -1.50 34.79
CA VAL A 158 -35.27 -0.03 34.74
C VAL A 158 -36.72 0.46 34.59
N ASP A 159 -37.52 -0.19 33.73
CA ASP A 159 -38.97 0.04 33.58
C ASP A 159 -39.70 -1.19 32.98
N GLU A 160 -40.95 -1.03 32.50
CA GLU A 160 -41.72 -2.13 31.90
C GLU A 160 -41.21 -2.60 30.54
N SER A 161 -40.59 -1.74 29.74
CA SER A 161 -40.04 -2.11 28.43
C SER A 161 -38.78 -2.97 28.53
N ALA A 162 -38.10 -2.91 29.68
CA ALA A 162 -36.99 -3.79 30.03
C ALA A 162 -37.42 -5.25 30.35
N LYS A 163 -38.73 -5.56 30.41
CA LYS A 163 -39.24 -6.90 30.77
C LYS A 163 -39.40 -7.87 29.60
N ASP A 164 -39.22 -7.42 28.35
CA ASP A 164 -39.31 -8.28 27.17
C ASP A 164 -37.96 -8.95 26.86
N PHE A 165 -37.76 -10.16 27.41
CA PHE A 165 -36.61 -11.02 27.13
C PHE A 165 -36.69 -11.78 25.80
N SER A 166 -37.53 -11.36 24.85
CA SER A 166 -37.49 -11.90 23.49
C SER A 166 -36.42 -11.21 22.63
N GLY A 167 -36.07 -11.87 21.52
CA GLY A 167 -35.05 -11.38 20.59
C GLY A 167 -33.64 -11.92 20.86
N CYS A 168 -32.62 -11.20 20.43
CA CYS A 168 -31.21 -11.56 20.54
C CYS A 168 -30.46 -10.61 21.48
N TYR A 169 -29.56 -11.14 22.31
CA TYR A 169 -28.61 -10.30 23.06
C TYR A 169 -27.73 -9.53 22.08
N THR A 170 -27.63 -8.21 22.28
CA THR A 170 -26.83 -7.27 21.45
C THR A 170 -25.71 -6.60 22.23
N ASN A 171 -25.75 -6.63 23.57
CA ASN A 171 -24.70 -6.12 24.42
C ASN A 171 -24.72 -6.86 25.77
N LEU A 172 -23.53 -7.12 26.33
CA LEU A 172 -23.33 -7.61 27.68
C LEU A 172 -22.28 -6.73 28.36
N ARG A 173 -22.51 -6.40 29.64
CA ARG A 173 -21.60 -5.64 30.49
C ARG A 173 -21.50 -6.31 31.86
N LEU A 174 -20.29 -6.76 32.19
CA LEU A 174 -19.97 -7.26 33.50
C LEU A 174 -19.66 -6.04 34.38
N ASP A 175 -20.63 -5.65 35.21
CA ASP A 175 -20.55 -4.47 36.05
C ASP A 175 -20.07 -4.86 37.45
N MET A 176 -19.14 -4.07 37.99
CA MET A 176 -18.39 -4.45 39.19
C MET A 176 -18.72 -3.57 40.41
N PHE A 177 -19.90 -2.93 40.40
CA PHE A 177 -20.39 -2.00 41.42
C PHE A 177 -20.06 -2.41 42.87
N GLU A 178 -19.14 -1.68 43.49
CA GLU A 178 -19.27 -1.07 44.83
C GLU A 178 -18.09 -0.10 45.02
N ASN A 179 -18.32 1.07 45.61
CA ASN A 179 -17.36 2.19 45.57
C ASN A 179 -16.08 1.99 46.39
N ASP A 180 -15.99 0.93 47.20
CA ASP A 180 -14.84 0.60 48.07
C ASP A 180 -13.98 -0.56 47.48
N CYS A 181 -13.57 -0.44 46.22
CA CYS A 181 -12.64 -1.40 45.60
C CYS A 181 -11.18 -0.98 45.85
N ALA A 182 -10.42 -1.78 46.60
CA ALA A 182 -8.99 -1.57 46.78
C ALA A 182 -8.25 -1.66 45.42
N SER A 183 -7.16 -0.89 45.26
CA SER A 183 -6.42 -0.77 43.99
C SER A 183 -5.68 -2.04 43.53
N ASP A 184 -5.66 -3.08 44.36
CA ASP A 184 -5.17 -4.42 44.02
C ASP A 184 -6.29 -5.41 43.68
N THR A 185 -7.55 -4.96 43.62
CA THR A 185 -8.68 -5.80 43.21
C THR A 185 -8.53 -6.15 41.73
N SER A 186 -8.68 -7.43 41.39
CA SER A 186 -8.62 -7.94 40.02
C SER A 186 -9.84 -8.81 39.70
N TYR A 187 -10.26 -8.73 38.44
CA TYR A 187 -11.21 -9.65 37.83
C TYR A 187 -10.53 -10.30 36.63
N ASP A 188 -10.21 -11.58 36.77
CA ASP A 188 -9.66 -12.39 35.70
C ASP A 188 -10.79 -13.18 35.02
N LEU A 189 -10.90 -13.10 33.70
CA LEU A 189 -11.86 -13.86 32.90
C LEU A 189 -11.11 -14.74 31.90
N ARG A 190 -11.28 -16.06 32.01
CA ARG A 190 -10.68 -17.05 31.10
C ARG A 190 -11.58 -17.32 29.90
N ALA A 191 -12.87 -17.47 30.14
CA ALA A 191 -13.84 -17.75 29.09
C ALA A 191 -15.25 -17.32 29.49
N PHE A 192 -16.11 -17.14 28.49
CA PHE A 192 -17.56 -17.11 28.70
C PHE A 192 -18.30 -17.85 27.59
N ALA A 193 -19.50 -18.33 27.88
CA ALA A 193 -20.26 -19.18 26.98
C ALA A 193 -21.77 -19.16 27.26
N PHE A 194 -22.59 -19.34 26.23
CA PHE A 194 -24.05 -19.37 26.33
C PHE A 194 -24.63 -20.78 26.22
N TYR A 195 -25.63 -21.07 27.05
CA TYR A 195 -26.21 -22.40 27.26
C TYR A 195 -27.73 -22.36 27.35
N GLU A 196 -28.37 -23.48 26.97
CA GLU A 196 -29.83 -23.64 27.02
C GLU A 196 -30.36 -23.82 28.46
N ASN A 197 -29.50 -24.29 29.38
CA ASN A 197 -29.83 -24.50 30.79
C ASN A 197 -28.59 -24.39 31.70
N GLU A 198 -28.82 -24.36 33.01
CA GLU A 198 -27.77 -24.19 34.04
C GLU A 198 -26.93 -25.45 34.32
N GLU A 199 -27.39 -26.65 33.94
CA GLU A 199 -26.65 -27.89 34.18
C GLU A 199 -25.51 -27.99 33.15
N ASP A 200 -25.83 -27.77 31.87
CA ASP A 200 -24.84 -27.67 30.80
C ASP A 200 -23.86 -26.52 31.03
N ALA A 201 -24.34 -25.38 31.53
CA ALA A 201 -23.54 -24.19 31.83
C ALA A 201 -22.43 -24.45 32.86
N LYS A 202 -22.65 -25.35 33.83
CA LYS A 202 -21.64 -25.75 34.82
C LYS A 202 -20.47 -26.53 34.21
N THR A 203 -20.61 -27.02 32.98
CA THR A 203 -19.56 -27.79 32.29
C THR A 203 -18.49 -26.93 31.61
N LEU A 204 -18.62 -25.59 31.61
CA LEU A 204 -17.69 -24.68 30.93
C LEU A 204 -16.21 -24.94 31.27
N ALA A 205 -15.86 -25.17 32.53
CA ALA A 205 -14.47 -25.47 32.91
C ALA A 205 -13.94 -26.77 32.30
N ALA A 206 -14.79 -27.80 32.20
CA ALA A 206 -14.42 -29.07 31.58
C ALA A 206 -14.29 -28.93 30.06
N PHE A 207 -15.18 -28.17 29.42
CA PHE A 207 -15.09 -27.81 28.01
C PHE A 207 -13.80 -27.04 27.69
N VAL A 208 -13.52 -25.94 28.41
CA VAL A 208 -12.29 -25.13 28.25
C VAL A 208 -11.03 -25.97 28.49
N LYS A 209 -11.04 -26.86 29.48
CA LYS A 209 -9.93 -27.80 29.72
C LYS A 209 -9.73 -28.76 28.55
N ALA A 210 -10.81 -29.30 27.97
CA ALA A 210 -10.72 -30.18 26.81
C ALA A 210 -10.16 -29.46 25.58
N GLN A 211 -10.56 -28.20 25.33
CA GLN A 211 -9.96 -27.39 24.25
C GLN A 211 -8.43 -27.21 24.43
N GLN A 212 -7.95 -27.11 25.68
CA GLN A 212 -6.51 -26.98 25.99
C GLN A 212 -5.76 -28.33 25.99
N GLU A 213 -6.46 -29.45 26.13
CA GLU A 213 -5.86 -30.79 26.02
C GLU A 213 -5.74 -31.22 24.54
N ASP A 214 -6.69 -30.82 23.67
CA ASP A 214 -6.51 -30.89 22.20
C ASP A 214 -5.38 -29.94 21.73
N SER A 215 -5.19 -28.77 22.36
CA SER A 215 -4.21 -27.76 21.94
C SER A 215 -2.73 -28.16 22.03
N LYS A 216 -2.42 -29.38 22.51
CA LYS A 216 -1.06 -29.96 22.51
C LYS A 216 -0.81 -30.96 21.38
N ASP A 217 -1.88 -31.46 20.76
CA ASP A 217 -1.88 -32.26 19.54
C ASP A 217 -2.08 -31.35 18.29
N ASP A 218 -2.30 -30.05 18.54
CA ASP A 218 -2.75 -29.07 17.56
C ASP A 218 -1.68 -28.55 16.59
N THR A 219 -0.38 -28.81 16.75
CA THR A 219 0.56 -28.32 15.71
C THR A 219 0.38 -29.06 14.38
N GLU A 220 0.13 -30.37 14.40
CA GLU A 220 -0.24 -31.13 13.20
C GLU A 220 -1.72 -30.95 12.83
N LYS A 221 -2.63 -30.86 13.81
CA LYS A 221 -4.07 -30.64 13.52
C LYS A 221 -4.40 -29.21 13.08
N LEU A 222 -3.68 -28.16 13.49
CA LEU A 222 -3.80 -26.81 12.93
C LEU A 222 -3.31 -26.79 11.48
N LEU A 223 -2.23 -27.53 11.16
CA LEU A 223 -1.83 -27.73 9.77
C LEU A 223 -2.90 -28.48 8.97
N GLU A 224 -3.64 -29.43 9.56
CA GLU A 224 -4.78 -30.09 8.89
C GLU A 224 -6.09 -29.26 8.86
N LYS A 225 -6.31 -28.36 9.82
CA LYS A 225 -7.49 -27.50 9.91
C LYS A 225 -7.33 -26.23 9.06
N ASN A 226 -6.12 -25.68 8.97
CA ASN A 226 -5.78 -24.61 8.03
C ASN A 226 -5.62 -25.12 6.58
N ARG A 227 -5.49 -26.44 6.37
CA ARG A 227 -5.73 -27.09 5.06
C ARG A 227 -7.21 -27.07 4.65
N SER A 228 -8.14 -26.74 5.55
CA SER A 228 -9.52 -26.43 5.19
C SER A 228 -9.66 -24.93 4.92
N PHE A 229 -9.96 -24.60 3.66
CA PHE A 229 -10.02 -23.24 3.11
C PHE A 229 -10.80 -22.25 4.01
N PRO A 230 -10.15 -21.22 4.58
CA PRO A 230 -10.78 -20.33 5.57
C PRO A 230 -11.71 -19.25 4.97
N LYS A 231 -12.23 -18.41 5.87
CA LYS A 231 -13.01 -17.18 5.60
C LYS A 231 -14.34 -17.34 4.85
N GLY A 232 -14.90 -18.54 4.70
CA GLY A 232 -16.17 -18.72 3.95
C GLY A 232 -17.37 -17.93 4.50
N GLY A 233 -17.46 -17.78 5.83
CA GLY A 233 -18.49 -16.96 6.49
C GLY A 233 -18.25 -15.46 6.30
N GLU A 234 -17.04 -14.98 6.59
CA GLU A 234 -16.60 -13.59 6.38
C GLU A 234 -16.72 -13.17 4.91
N PHE A 235 -16.38 -14.03 3.95
CA PHE A 235 -16.56 -13.74 2.53
C PHE A 235 -18.04 -13.57 2.18
N THR A 236 -18.92 -14.39 2.76
CA THR A 236 -20.36 -14.23 2.51
C THR A 236 -20.88 -12.89 3.02
N VAL A 237 -20.41 -12.46 4.21
CA VAL A 237 -20.76 -11.21 4.90
C VAL A 237 -19.49 -10.48 5.39
N PRO A 238 -18.83 -9.66 4.54
CA PRO A 238 -17.54 -9.06 4.88
C PRO A 238 -17.69 -8.02 6.00
N SER A 239 -16.67 -7.91 6.86
CA SER A 239 -16.63 -6.92 7.94
C SER A 239 -16.67 -5.48 7.39
N MET A 240 -17.01 -4.50 8.23
CA MET A 240 -17.06 -3.10 7.80
C MET A 240 -15.66 -2.55 7.44
N GLN A 241 -14.62 -2.95 8.17
CA GLN A 241 -13.23 -2.55 7.93
C GLN A 241 -12.73 -2.92 6.52
N MET A 242 -13.29 -3.95 5.88
CA MET A 242 -12.93 -4.37 4.53
C MET A 242 -13.60 -3.55 3.41
N ARG A 243 -14.45 -2.57 3.74
CA ARG A 243 -15.30 -1.81 2.80
C ARG A 243 -14.84 -0.37 2.65
N MET A 244 -15.43 0.36 1.72
CA MET A 244 -15.05 1.74 1.40
C MET A 244 -15.37 2.70 2.55
N ARG A 245 -14.54 3.74 2.74
CA ARG A 245 -14.87 4.92 3.53
C ARG A 245 -15.52 5.98 2.62
N TYR A 246 -16.40 6.80 3.17
CA TYR A 246 -17.00 7.93 2.44
C TYR A 246 -16.34 9.25 2.86
N VAL A 247 -15.93 10.07 1.89
CA VAL A 247 -15.34 11.40 2.14
C VAL A 247 -16.46 12.43 2.31
N SER A 248 -16.48 13.14 3.43
CA SER A 248 -17.44 14.22 3.72
C SER A 248 -16.74 15.47 4.25
N TYR A 249 -17.27 16.66 3.95
CA TYR A 249 -16.62 17.92 4.29
C TYR A 249 -17.41 18.69 5.36
N GLY A 250 -17.05 18.46 6.63
CA GLY A 250 -17.82 18.93 7.78
C GLY A 250 -19.08 18.11 8.10
N PHE A 251 -19.59 18.32 9.32
CA PHE A 251 -20.86 17.75 9.79
C PHE A 251 -21.77 18.86 10.34
N ASP A 252 -23.08 18.66 10.24
CA ASP A 252 -24.09 19.48 10.90
C ASP A 252 -24.72 18.74 12.10
N ARG A 253 -25.76 19.33 12.71
CA ARG A 253 -26.47 18.74 13.85
C ARG A 253 -27.24 17.45 13.53
N ASN A 254 -27.34 17.05 12.26
CA ASN A 254 -28.00 15.85 11.78
C ASN A 254 -27.01 14.72 11.46
N TYR A 255 -25.76 14.80 11.95
CA TYR A 255 -24.68 13.83 11.69
C TYR A 255 -25.12 12.37 11.86
N GLN A 256 -25.96 12.04 12.85
CA GLN A 256 -26.48 10.69 13.06
C GLN A 256 -27.21 10.16 11.83
N SER A 257 -28.15 10.94 11.27
CA SER A 257 -28.91 10.54 10.08
C SER A 257 -28.04 10.50 8.82
N ALA A 258 -26.97 11.30 8.73
CA ALA A 258 -25.99 11.20 7.66
C ALA A 258 -25.21 9.88 7.75
N ILE A 259 -24.75 9.51 8.94
CA ILE A 259 -24.00 8.28 9.21
C ILE A 259 -24.89 7.04 9.01
N ASP A 260 -26.13 7.05 9.50
CA ASP A 260 -27.12 5.99 9.28
C ASP A 260 -27.36 5.73 7.78
N ALA A 261 -27.40 6.80 6.97
CA ALA A 261 -27.55 6.69 5.53
C ALA A 261 -26.30 6.12 4.82
N LEU A 262 -25.10 6.29 5.40
CA LEU A 262 -23.87 5.65 4.92
C LEU A 262 -23.81 4.16 5.32
N LEU A 263 -24.18 3.84 6.55
CA LEU A 263 -24.30 2.46 7.06
C LEU A 263 -25.30 1.64 6.23
N ALA A 264 -26.48 2.20 5.90
CA ALA A 264 -27.46 1.55 5.04
C ALA A 264 -26.92 1.26 3.62
N ARG A 265 -26.06 2.15 3.09
CA ARG A 265 -25.34 1.99 1.82
C ARG A 265 -24.13 1.05 1.92
N GLY A 266 -23.87 0.51 3.10
CA GLY A 266 -22.85 -0.52 3.35
C GLY A 266 -21.42 0.00 3.52
N TYR A 267 -21.21 1.32 3.66
CA TYR A 267 -19.88 1.90 3.86
C TYR A 267 -19.25 1.42 5.19
N GLY A 268 -17.93 1.26 5.16
CA GLY A 268 -17.10 0.79 6.27
C GLY A 268 -16.54 1.87 7.18
N GLY A 269 -16.56 3.13 6.73
CA GLY A 269 -16.08 4.25 7.53
C GLY A 269 -16.23 5.61 6.84
N ILE A 270 -15.53 6.61 7.38
CA ILE A 270 -15.67 8.02 7.01
C ILE A 270 -14.28 8.67 6.94
N VAL A 271 -14.07 9.55 5.97
CA VAL A 271 -12.98 10.53 5.95
C VAL A 271 -13.61 11.91 6.07
N SER A 272 -13.18 12.75 7.01
CA SER A 272 -13.77 14.08 7.16
C SER A 272 -12.87 15.09 7.87
N ASN A 273 -13.32 16.34 7.93
CA ASN A 273 -12.64 17.51 8.47
C ASN A 273 -13.66 18.52 9.01
N VAL A 274 -13.19 19.64 9.57
CA VAL A 274 -14.08 20.79 9.83
C VAL A 274 -14.57 21.44 8.52
N PRO A 275 -15.75 22.06 8.47
CA PRO A 275 -16.40 22.49 7.24
C PRO A 275 -15.55 23.40 6.34
N PHE A 276 -15.79 23.30 5.03
CA PHE A 276 -15.26 24.24 4.03
C PHE A 276 -16.00 25.59 4.07
N ASP A 277 -15.77 26.36 5.13
CA ASP A 277 -16.06 27.79 5.15
C ASP A 277 -14.90 28.62 5.71
N LYS A 278 -15.03 29.95 5.67
CA LYS A 278 -14.02 30.94 6.11
C LYS A 278 -13.50 30.77 7.55
N ASN A 279 -14.20 30.01 8.39
CA ASN A 279 -13.84 29.70 9.78
C ASN A 279 -13.13 28.33 9.90
N TYR A 280 -12.67 27.73 8.80
CA TYR A 280 -11.79 26.57 8.80
C TYR A 280 -10.66 26.70 9.85
N LEU A 281 -10.50 25.66 10.67
CA LEU A 281 -9.63 25.58 11.87
C LEU A 281 -9.89 26.59 13.00
N LYS A 282 -10.88 27.49 12.87
CA LYS A 282 -11.14 28.62 13.78
C LYS A 282 -12.44 28.51 14.58
N ASP A 283 -13.35 27.60 14.22
CA ASP A 283 -14.62 27.39 14.92
C ASP A 283 -14.61 26.12 15.78
N ASP A 284 -14.52 26.28 17.10
CA ASP A 284 -14.52 25.18 18.06
C ASP A 284 -15.86 24.39 18.03
N ALA A 285 -16.98 25.01 17.61
CA ALA A 285 -18.25 24.31 17.47
C ALA A 285 -18.23 23.27 16.32
N SER A 286 -17.52 23.55 15.24
CA SER A 286 -17.29 22.62 14.14
C SER A 286 -16.40 21.44 14.54
N PHE A 287 -15.37 21.66 15.37
CA PHE A 287 -14.58 20.57 15.95
C PHE A 287 -15.44 19.67 16.86
N ALA A 288 -16.28 20.27 17.72
CA ALA A 288 -17.20 19.52 18.57
C ALA A 288 -18.19 18.65 17.76
N LEU A 289 -18.75 19.18 16.67
CA LEU A 289 -19.64 18.43 15.78
C LEU A 289 -18.94 17.25 15.08
N LEU A 290 -17.71 17.46 14.60
CA LEU A 290 -16.91 16.41 13.98
C LEU A 290 -16.57 15.30 15.01
N LYS A 291 -16.22 15.68 16.24
CA LYS A 291 -15.95 14.77 17.34
C LYS A 291 -17.18 13.93 17.72
N ASP A 292 -18.35 14.56 17.86
CA ASP A 292 -19.63 13.88 18.10
C ASP A 292 -19.98 12.88 16.98
N ALA A 293 -19.76 13.28 15.72
CA ALA A 293 -19.97 12.43 14.55
C ALA A 293 -19.03 11.20 14.57
N TYR A 294 -17.76 11.38 14.94
CA TYR A 294 -16.78 10.29 15.01
C TYR A 294 -17.08 9.34 16.17
N ALA A 295 -17.51 9.85 17.33
CA ALA A 295 -17.99 9.03 18.43
C ALA A 295 -19.21 8.19 18.02
N TYR A 296 -20.14 8.75 17.26
CA TYR A 296 -21.29 8.00 16.73
C TYR A 296 -20.89 6.94 15.70
N ALA A 297 -19.95 7.26 14.80
CA ALA A 297 -19.38 6.31 13.85
C ALA A 297 -18.69 5.13 14.58
N ARG A 298 -17.91 5.41 15.63
CA ARG A 298 -17.21 4.41 16.46
C ARG A 298 -18.18 3.41 17.10
N VAL A 299 -19.28 3.90 17.69
CA VAL A 299 -20.32 3.05 18.31
C VAL A 299 -21.00 2.14 17.29
N ASN A 300 -21.01 2.53 16.02
CA ASN A 300 -21.53 1.72 14.91
C ASN A 300 -20.46 0.90 14.18
N GLY A 301 -19.23 0.81 14.69
CA GLY A 301 -18.16 -0.04 14.15
C GLY A 301 -17.52 0.44 12.84
N MET A 302 -17.69 1.73 12.52
CA MET A 302 -17.02 2.36 11.38
C MET A 302 -15.54 2.67 11.67
N SER A 303 -14.74 2.90 10.63
CA SER A 303 -13.42 3.55 10.73
C SER A 303 -13.51 5.06 10.46
N ALA A 304 -12.54 5.85 10.95
CA ALA A 304 -12.52 7.31 10.79
C ALA A 304 -11.12 7.84 10.46
N TRP A 305 -11.02 8.69 9.43
CA TRP A 305 -9.79 9.34 8.97
C TRP A 305 -10.00 10.87 8.93
N ILE A 306 -8.96 11.68 9.14
CA ILE A 306 -9.04 13.15 9.02
C ILE A 306 -8.49 13.61 7.66
N TYR A 307 -9.25 14.43 6.93
CA TYR A 307 -8.76 15.15 5.74
C TYR A 307 -8.03 16.42 6.18
N ASP A 308 -6.78 16.64 5.75
CA ASP A 308 -5.85 17.56 6.41
C ASP A 308 -5.93 19.04 5.97
N GLU A 309 -6.64 19.36 4.89
CA GLU A 309 -6.67 20.70 4.27
C GLU A 309 -8.11 21.26 4.04
N TYR A 310 -8.22 22.53 3.68
CA TYR A 310 -9.39 23.14 3.06
C TYR A 310 -9.37 22.93 1.54
N GLN A 311 -10.19 22.00 1.04
CA GLN A 311 -10.05 21.51 -0.34
C GLN A 311 -8.59 21.09 -0.57
N TRP A 312 -8.05 21.35 -1.75
CA TRP A 312 -6.70 20.96 -2.18
C TRP A 312 -5.99 22.18 -2.80
N PRO A 313 -4.65 22.23 -2.90
CA PRO A 313 -3.67 21.25 -2.42
C PRO A 313 -3.29 21.45 -0.95
N SER A 314 -2.94 20.34 -0.28
CA SER A 314 -2.48 20.29 1.11
C SER A 314 -1.15 21.00 1.35
N GLY A 315 -0.99 21.52 2.57
CA GLY A 315 0.21 22.24 3.02
C GLY A 315 0.01 23.76 3.17
N ARG A 316 -1.21 24.27 2.96
CA ARG A 316 -1.54 25.70 3.01
C ARG A 316 -2.30 26.12 4.27
N ALA A 317 -3.04 25.20 4.91
CA ALA A 317 -4.00 25.44 5.99
C ALA A 317 -4.95 26.63 5.66
N PHE A 318 -5.59 26.58 4.48
CA PHE A 318 -6.37 27.68 3.91
C PHE A 318 -5.63 29.05 3.92
N GLY A 319 -4.33 29.03 3.59
CA GLY A 319 -3.44 30.20 3.51
C GLY A 319 -2.83 30.63 4.85
N MET A 320 -3.18 30.01 5.97
CA MET A 320 -2.74 30.41 7.31
C MET A 320 -1.25 30.11 7.59
N VAL A 321 -0.60 29.28 6.79
CA VAL A 321 0.85 28.99 6.93
C VAL A 321 1.70 30.26 6.74
N LEU A 322 1.31 31.12 5.79
CA LEU A 322 2.05 32.35 5.45
C LEU A 322 1.71 33.55 6.38
N ASP A 323 0.81 33.40 7.35
CA ASP A 323 0.40 34.49 8.23
C ASP A 323 1.55 34.92 9.16
N GLY A 324 2.22 36.01 8.76
CA GLY A 324 3.41 36.54 9.42
C GLY A 324 4.73 35.89 8.97
N HIS A 325 4.70 35.10 7.90
CA HIS A 325 5.81 34.27 7.41
C HIS A 325 5.91 34.33 5.88
N ASP A 326 6.16 35.51 5.31
CA ASP A 326 6.39 35.65 3.86
C ASP A 326 7.69 34.94 3.41
N ASP A 327 8.58 34.58 4.34
CA ASP A 327 9.76 33.72 4.10
C ASP A 327 9.42 32.24 3.89
N TYR A 328 8.16 31.84 4.04
CA TYR A 328 7.64 30.51 3.74
C TYR A 328 6.92 30.44 2.38
N GLU A 329 6.84 31.54 1.63
CA GLU A 329 6.22 31.56 0.30
C GLU A 329 7.13 30.84 -0.72
N ALA A 330 6.53 30.03 -1.60
CA ALA A 330 7.26 29.29 -2.62
C ALA A 330 7.96 30.24 -3.61
N THR A 331 9.21 29.94 -3.95
CA THR A 331 10.00 30.67 -4.94
C THR A 331 10.52 29.77 -6.04
N GLY A 332 11.01 30.39 -7.12
CA GLY A 332 11.69 29.68 -8.19
C GLY A 332 12.57 30.60 -9.02
N ILE A 333 13.39 30.01 -9.87
CA ILE A 333 14.22 30.72 -10.83
C ILE A 333 13.56 30.62 -12.20
N GLN A 334 13.29 31.78 -12.81
CA GLN A 334 12.82 31.86 -14.19
C GLN A 334 13.94 32.32 -15.13
N HIS A 335 14.10 31.64 -16.25
CA HIS A 335 14.97 32.04 -17.34
C HIS A 335 14.29 33.06 -18.25
N ARG A 336 15.03 34.08 -18.68
CA ARG A 336 14.56 35.14 -19.58
C ARG A 336 15.67 35.55 -20.53
N VAL A 337 15.36 35.56 -21.82
CA VAL A 337 16.31 35.94 -22.87
C VAL A 337 16.06 37.37 -23.33
N LYS A 338 17.12 38.18 -23.45
CA LYS A 338 17.07 39.51 -24.07
C LYS A 338 18.10 39.61 -25.19
N GLU A 339 17.64 39.93 -26.39
CA GLU A 339 18.50 40.17 -27.55
C GLU A 339 18.78 41.67 -27.76
N GLY A 340 19.90 41.99 -28.40
CA GLY A 340 20.22 43.35 -28.79
C GLY A 340 21.39 43.46 -29.76
N ASN A 341 21.77 44.71 -30.05
CA ASN A 341 22.93 45.01 -30.87
C ASN A 341 23.57 46.33 -30.40
N GLY A 342 24.89 46.34 -30.19
CA GLY A 342 25.63 47.56 -29.85
C GLY A 342 26.82 47.30 -28.93
N THR A 343 27.02 48.22 -27.98
CA THR A 343 28.18 48.25 -27.06
C THR A 343 27.85 47.85 -25.61
N GLU A 344 26.58 47.65 -25.29
CA GLU A 344 26.09 47.41 -23.93
C GLU A 344 24.89 46.46 -23.98
N ALA A 345 24.89 45.48 -23.08
CA ALA A 345 23.77 44.62 -22.76
C ALA A 345 23.35 44.87 -21.31
N SER A 346 22.04 44.97 -21.05
CA SER A 346 21.54 45.23 -19.70
C SER A 346 20.14 44.69 -19.46
N TYR A 347 19.87 44.29 -18.22
CA TYR A 347 18.58 43.83 -17.74
C TYR A 347 18.28 44.43 -16.37
N THR A 348 17.03 44.82 -16.13
CA THR A 348 16.53 45.33 -14.84
C THR A 348 15.20 44.65 -14.55
N ILE A 349 14.98 44.26 -13.30
CA ILE A 349 13.70 43.74 -12.84
C ILE A 349 12.63 44.84 -12.86
N GLU A 350 11.51 44.57 -13.54
CA GLU A 350 10.35 45.47 -13.63
C GLU A 350 9.04 44.84 -13.10
N ASN A 351 8.99 43.51 -12.93
CA ASN A 351 7.81 42.79 -12.45
C ASN A 351 7.80 42.73 -10.91
N ALA A 352 6.64 42.98 -10.30
CA ALA A 352 6.46 43.02 -8.85
C ALA A 352 6.63 41.65 -8.15
N PHE A 353 6.51 40.54 -8.88
CA PHE A 353 6.73 39.19 -8.34
C PHE A 353 8.20 38.74 -8.35
N ASP A 354 9.09 39.51 -8.98
CA ASP A 354 10.51 39.18 -9.05
C ASP A 354 11.28 39.73 -7.85
N ILE A 355 12.17 38.92 -7.29
CA ILE A 355 12.90 39.22 -6.05
C ILE A 355 14.30 39.75 -6.37
N SER A 356 15.07 39.01 -7.17
CA SER A 356 16.45 39.37 -7.53
C SER A 356 16.97 38.56 -8.72
N LEU A 357 18.02 39.04 -9.37
CA LEU A 357 18.79 38.26 -10.33
C LEU A 357 19.59 37.19 -9.59
N TYR A 358 19.61 35.97 -10.13
CA TYR A 358 20.40 34.85 -9.60
C TYR A 358 21.71 34.69 -10.38
N ALA A 359 21.65 34.76 -11.70
CA ALA A 359 22.79 34.71 -12.61
C ALA A 359 22.44 35.37 -13.96
N ALA A 360 23.45 35.73 -14.75
CA ALA A 360 23.26 36.11 -16.14
C ALA A 360 24.46 35.68 -17.00
N VAL A 361 24.20 35.38 -18.27
CA VAL A 361 25.21 35.03 -19.28
C VAL A 361 25.01 35.92 -20.50
N LEU A 362 26.08 36.63 -20.87
CA LEU A 362 26.13 37.42 -22.11
C LEU A 362 26.80 36.58 -23.19
N THR A 363 26.15 36.41 -24.33
CA THR A 363 26.73 35.84 -25.55
C THR A 363 26.84 36.95 -26.60
N ASP A 364 28.05 37.24 -27.08
CA ASP A 364 28.31 38.28 -28.08
C ASP A 364 29.39 37.85 -29.10
N GLU A 365 29.87 38.77 -29.94
CA GLU A 365 30.93 38.48 -30.94
C GLU A 365 32.27 38.01 -30.34
N ASP A 366 32.56 38.30 -29.06
CA ASP A 366 33.77 37.81 -28.36
C ASP A 366 33.56 36.43 -27.72
N GLY A 367 32.31 35.99 -27.52
CA GLY A 367 31.96 34.67 -26.96
C GLY A 367 30.92 34.74 -25.84
N MET A 368 30.94 33.74 -24.95
CA MET A 368 30.08 33.67 -23.75
C MET A 368 30.81 34.22 -22.52
N HIS A 369 30.13 35.05 -21.73
CA HIS A 369 30.65 35.70 -20.53
C HIS A 369 29.64 35.58 -19.39
N THR A 370 30.02 34.90 -18.29
CA THR A 370 29.19 34.86 -17.07
C THR A 370 29.30 36.17 -16.30
N LEU A 371 28.17 36.72 -15.86
CA LEU A 371 28.08 37.98 -15.13
C LEU A 371 27.69 37.75 -13.66
N ASP A 372 28.44 38.37 -12.74
CA ASP A 372 28.11 38.35 -11.31
C ASP A 372 27.01 39.36 -10.99
N CYS A 373 25.76 38.86 -10.90
CA CYS A 373 24.57 39.65 -10.59
C CYS A 373 23.74 39.09 -9.42
N LYS A 374 24.26 38.09 -8.69
CA LYS A 374 23.46 37.36 -7.69
C LYS A 374 23.00 38.28 -6.55
N GLY A 375 21.68 38.33 -6.31
CA GLY A 375 21.05 39.21 -5.33
C GLY A 375 20.91 40.67 -5.76
N GLN A 376 21.28 41.03 -7.01
CA GLN A 376 21.10 42.38 -7.57
C GLN A 376 19.74 42.48 -8.28
N THR A 377 19.26 43.71 -8.56
CA THR A 377 18.01 43.94 -9.33
C THR A 377 18.26 44.38 -10.78
N THR A 378 19.51 44.68 -11.12
CA THR A 378 19.98 45.13 -12.43
C THR A 378 21.32 44.48 -12.73
N VAL A 379 21.55 44.10 -13.98
CA VAL A 379 22.85 43.69 -14.51
C VAL A 379 23.14 44.46 -15.79
N SER A 380 24.39 44.87 -15.99
CA SER A 380 24.85 45.45 -17.26
C SER A 380 26.30 45.07 -17.55
N ALA A 381 26.61 44.87 -18.82
CA ALA A 381 27.96 44.54 -19.30
C ALA A 381 28.21 45.19 -20.66
N SER A 382 29.49 45.44 -20.96
CA SER A 382 29.90 45.79 -22.32
C SER A 382 29.72 44.59 -23.25
N ALA A 383 29.16 44.83 -24.43
CA ALA A 383 28.92 43.81 -25.45
C ALA A 383 29.49 44.28 -26.81
N LYS A 384 29.59 43.38 -27.78
CA LYS A 384 29.98 43.68 -29.15
C LYS A 384 29.01 43.12 -30.18
N GLY A 385 28.62 43.97 -31.12
CA GLY A 385 27.81 43.55 -32.27
C GLY A 385 26.44 43.08 -31.83
N ALA A 386 25.93 42.02 -32.45
CA ALA A 386 24.73 41.34 -32.00
C ALA A 386 25.02 40.52 -30.74
N TRP A 387 24.13 40.59 -29.75
CA TRP A 387 24.29 39.91 -28.47
C TRP A 387 22.97 39.35 -27.95
N THR A 388 23.09 38.31 -27.12
CA THR A 388 22.01 37.70 -26.33
C THR A 388 22.42 37.74 -24.87
N LEU A 389 21.50 38.11 -23.99
CA LEU A 389 21.67 38.16 -22.54
C LEU A 389 20.62 37.24 -21.90
N ASP A 390 21.07 36.07 -21.49
CA ASP A 390 20.31 35.05 -20.79
C ASP A 390 20.34 35.39 -19.29
N VAL A 391 19.17 35.56 -18.67
CA VAL A 391 19.02 36.07 -17.31
C VAL A 391 18.17 35.12 -16.48
N TYR A 392 18.68 34.71 -15.34
CA TYR A 392 18.01 33.82 -14.39
C TYR A 392 17.52 34.65 -13.20
N VAL A 393 16.21 34.76 -13.02
CA VAL A 393 15.55 35.65 -12.06
C VAL A 393 14.88 34.83 -10.95
N LEU A 394 15.32 35.01 -9.70
CA LEU A 394 14.62 34.50 -8.52
C LEU A 394 13.34 35.30 -8.31
N ARG A 395 12.21 34.61 -8.19
CA ARG A 395 10.87 35.20 -8.10
C ARG A 395 9.91 34.35 -7.26
N HIS A 396 8.81 34.95 -6.82
CA HIS A 396 7.69 34.23 -6.20
C HIS A 396 7.03 33.27 -7.19
N ALA A 397 6.56 32.12 -6.72
CA ALA A 397 5.93 31.11 -7.57
C ALA A 397 4.49 31.48 -7.98
N TYR A 398 3.78 32.21 -7.12
CA TYR A 398 2.42 32.68 -7.34
C TYR A 398 2.40 34.04 -8.04
N GLU A 399 1.60 34.18 -9.10
CA GLU A 399 1.48 35.39 -9.91
C GLU A 399 0.02 35.86 -9.99
N GLY A 400 -0.47 36.49 -8.91
CA GLY A 400 -1.86 36.93 -8.84
C GLY A 400 -2.16 37.89 -7.67
N GLU A 401 -3.41 38.33 -7.59
CA GLU A 401 -3.95 39.02 -6.41
C GLU A 401 -4.54 37.97 -5.45
N GLU A 402 -4.00 37.89 -4.23
CA GLU A 402 -4.47 36.93 -3.20
C GLU A 402 -5.92 37.20 -2.80
N ASP A 403 -6.78 36.18 -2.84
CA ASP A 403 -8.17 36.25 -2.36
C ASP A 403 -8.38 35.17 -1.29
N ARG A 404 -8.34 35.58 -0.02
CA ARG A 404 -8.53 34.70 1.15
C ARG A 404 -9.96 34.18 1.34
N SER A 405 -10.82 34.32 0.35
CA SER A 405 -12.12 33.64 0.26
C SER A 405 -12.18 32.58 -0.85
N ASP A 406 -11.15 32.48 -1.70
CA ASP A 406 -11.04 31.58 -2.83
C ASP A 406 -9.72 30.78 -2.74
N PHE A 407 -9.82 29.50 -2.40
CA PHE A 407 -8.67 28.62 -2.20
C PHE A 407 -7.76 28.49 -3.45
N THR A 408 -8.32 28.75 -4.64
CA THR A 408 -7.57 28.74 -5.91
C THR A 408 -6.70 29.99 -6.11
N LYS A 409 -6.89 31.03 -5.28
CA LYS A 409 -6.13 32.29 -5.29
C LYS A 409 -5.33 32.52 -4.00
N LEU A 410 -4.89 31.44 -3.37
CA LEU A 410 -3.93 31.52 -2.26
C LEU A 410 -2.51 31.45 -2.80
N ARG A 411 -1.59 32.20 -2.16
CA ARG A 411 -0.15 32.11 -2.42
C ARG A 411 0.37 30.71 -2.09
N ASP A 412 1.37 30.27 -2.85
CA ASP A 412 2.00 28.96 -2.70
C ASP A 412 2.95 28.90 -1.49
N VAL A 413 2.98 27.76 -0.81
CA VAL A 413 3.87 27.50 0.34
C VAL A 413 5.09 26.71 -0.14
N ASP A 414 6.29 27.07 0.33
CA ASP A 414 7.51 26.33 0.06
C ASP A 414 7.50 24.97 0.80
N LEU A 415 7.03 23.92 0.13
CA LEU A 415 7.04 22.55 0.66
C LEU A 415 8.44 21.90 0.71
N LEU A 416 9.50 22.59 0.26
CA LEU A 416 10.90 22.21 0.50
C LEU A 416 11.42 22.77 1.83
N ASN A 417 10.75 23.79 2.40
CA ASN A 417 11.11 24.42 3.67
C ASN A 417 10.47 23.66 4.85
N LYS A 418 11.32 22.99 5.64
CA LYS A 418 10.89 22.22 6.82
C LYS A 418 10.08 23.04 7.84
N ASN A 419 10.39 24.33 7.98
CA ASN A 419 9.71 25.21 8.94
C ASN A 419 8.30 25.58 8.46
N ALA A 420 8.11 25.73 7.15
CA ALA A 420 6.80 25.97 6.54
C ALA A 420 5.88 24.76 6.73
N VAL A 421 6.37 23.54 6.50
CA VAL A 421 5.58 22.33 6.78
C VAL A 421 5.36 22.10 8.28
N ALA A 422 6.35 22.38 9.13
CA ALA A 422 6.15 22.31 10.59
C ALA A 422 5.05 23.28 11.08
N ARG A 423 4.94 24.46 10.44
CA ARG A 423 3.84 25.42 10.63
C ARG A 423 2.50 24.85 10.17
N PHE A 424 2.44 24.16 9.02
CA PHE A 424 1.23 23.46 8.57
C PHE A 424 0.78 22.42 9.61
N ILE A 425 1.66 21.50 10.03
CA ILE A 425 1.39 20.48 11.06
C ILE A 425 0.89 21.11 12.38
N GLN A 426 1.48 22.23 12.80
CA GLN A 426 1.04 22.96 13.99
C GLN A 426 -0.40 23.50 13.86
N LEU A 427 -0.79 23.97 12.68
CA LEU A 427 -2.10 24.59 12.42
C LEU A 427 -3.21 23.56 12.22
N THR A 428 -2.91 22.41 11.60
CA THR A 428 -3.89 21.36 11.29
C THR A 428 -3.76 20.17 12.26
N TYR A 429 -2.73 19.34 12.11
CA TYR A 429 -2.53 18.07 12.82
C TYR A 429 -2.55 18.23 14.36
N GLU A 430 -1.78 19.16 14.92
CA GLU A 430 -1.74 19.42 16.37
C GLU A 430 -3.05 20.06 16.88
N LYS A 431 -3.75 20.88 16.07
CA LYS A 431 -5.07 21.43 16.44
C LYS A 431 -6.11 20.31 16.51
N TYR A 432 -6.18 19.41 15.52
CA TYR A 432 -7.08 18.25 15.58
C TYR A 432 -6.80 17.38 16.81
N LYS A 433 -5.53 17.08 17.11
CA LYS A 433 -5.13 16.35 18.31
C LYS A 433 -5.60 17.03 19.60
N ALA A 434 -5.42 18.35 19.71
CA ALA A 434 -5.84 19.11 20.88
C ALA A 434 -7.36 19.10 21.08
N GLU A 435 -8.15 19.27 20.02
CA GLU A 435 -9.62 19.29 20.08
C GLU A 435 -10.24 17.91 20.33
N PHE A 436 -9.65 16.86 19.76
CA PHE A 436 -10.14 15.49 19.96
C PHE A 436 -9.77 14.95 21.34
N GLY A 437 -8.57 15.27 21.85
CA GLY A 437 -8.09 14.76 23.14
C GLY A 437 -8.05 13.23 23.15
N ASN A 438 -8.71 12.62 24.15
CA ASN A 438 -8.73 11.15 24.30
C ASN A 438 -9.34 10.41 23.10
N ASP A 439 -10.24 11.04 22.35
CA ASP A 439 -10.88 10.43 21.18
C ASP A 439 -9.99 10.43 19.92
N PHE A 440 -8.82 11.09 19.98
CA PHE A 440 -7.89 11.16 18.85
C PHE A 440 -7.37 9.78 18.44
N GLY A 441 -7.18 8.86 19.40
CA GLY A 441 -6.74 7.49 19.15
C GLY A 441 -7.76 6.57 18.45
N TYR A 442 -8.97 7.06 18.13
CA TYR A 442 -9.91 6.37 17.23
C TYR A 442 -9.68 6.74 15.75
N VAL A 443 -9.00 7.86 15.48
CA VAL A 443 -8.68 8.24 14.09
C VAL A 443 -7.53 7.36 13.60
N GLU A 444 -7.74 6.68 12.48
CA GLU A 444 -6.78 5.72 11.94
C GLU A 444 -5.67 6.39 11.13
N ALA A 445 -6.01 7.40 10.33
CA ALA A 445 -5.05 8.12 9.49
C ALA A 445 -5.42 9.58 9.26
N PHE A 446 -4.43 10.38 8.89
CA PHE A 446 -4.65 11.62 8.15
C PHE A 446 -4.54 11.35 6.64
N PHE A 447 -5.37 12.03 5.87
CA PHE A 447 -5.43 12.03 4.42
C PHE A 447 -4.98 13.40 3.91
N THR A 448 -3.92 13.40 3.10
CA THR A 448 -3.39 14.58 2.41
C THR A 448 -3.73 14.54 0.91
N ASP A 449 -4.00 15.69 0.31
CA ASP A 449 -4.60 15.83 -1.01
C ASP A 449 -3.73 16.74 -1.91
N GLU A 450 -3.27 16.21 -3.03
CA GLU A 450 -2.48 16.90 -4.06
C GLU A 450 -1.34 17.89 -3.62
N PRO A 451 -0.53 17.65 -2.57
CA PRO A 451 0.57 18.55 -2.23
C PRO A 451 1.58 18.66 -3.39
N GLN A 452 1.93 19.89 -3.77
CA GLN A 452 2.73 20.20 -4.96
C GLN A 452 3.61 21.46 -4.79
N LEU A 453 4.66 21.55 -5.60
CA LEU A 453 5.59 22.69 -5.63
C LEU A 453 5.18 23.85 -6.55
N GLY A 454 4.02 23.79 -7.20
CA GLY A 454 3.44 24.91 -7.96
C GLY A 454 4.17 25.27 -9.26
N ASN A 455 5.04 24.39 -9.78
CA ASN A 455 5.79 24.61 -11.03
C ASN A 455 5.30 23.78 -12.23
N ARG A 456 4.24 22.99 -12.06
CA ARG A 456 3.68 22.17 -13.14
C ARG A 456 3.23 23.01 -14.34
N GLY A 457 3.63 22.57 -15.54
CA GLY A 457 3.31 23.20 -16.82
C GLY A 457 3.98 24.55 -17.06
N LYS A 458 4.87 25.02 -16.17
CA LYS A 458 5.64 26.24 -16.38
C LYS A 458 6.86 25.93 -17.25
N ALA A 459 6.95 26.59 -18.41
CA ALA A 459 8.19 26.70 -19.16
C ALA A 459 9.11 27.76 -18.53
N ASP A 460 10.38 27.69 -18.89
CA ASP A 460 11.45 28.60 -18.52
C ASP A 460 11.60 28.74 -16.98
N TYR A 461 11.25 27.72 -16.18
CA TYR A 461 11.13 27.83 -14.71
C TYR A 461 11.57 26.57 -13.95
N ILE A 462 12.30 26.77 -12.86
CA ILE A 462 12.56 25.74 -11.83
C ILE A 462 12.16 26.22 -10.44
N VAL A 463 11.78 25.30 -9.56
CA VAL A 463 11.56 25.56 -8.12
C VAL A 463 12.83 26.08 -7.45
N TRP A 464 12.69 26.79 -6.34
CA TRP A 464 13.84 27.20 -5.54
C TRP A 464 13.49 27.39 -4.07
N THR A 465 14.39 26.95 -3.19
CA THR A 465 14.38 27.23 -1.75
C THR A 465 15.74 27.76 -1.35
N ALA A 466 15.79 28.56 -0.27
CA ALA A 466 17.04 29.06 0.28
C ALA A 466 18.02 27.91 0.60
N GLY A 467 19.29 28.07 0.20
CA GLY A 467 20.38 27.12 0.45
C GLY A 467 20.48 25.92 -0.50
N LEU A 468 19.58 25.77 -1.48
CA LEU A 468 19.59 24.62 -2.41
C LEU A 468 20.94 24.44 -3.12
N ASP A 469 21.53 25.53 -3.60
CA ASP A 469 22.86 25.57 -4.22
C ASP A 469 23.99 25.13 -3.28
N SER A 470 23.95 25.56 -2.01
CA SER A 470 24.92 25.14 -1.00
C SER A 470 24.77 23.67 -0.60
N ASP A 471 23.54 23.14 -0.59
CA ASP A 471 23.27 21.72 -0.37
C ASP A 471 23.72 20.88 -1.57
N PHE A 472 23.48 21.36 -2.80
CA PHE A 472 23.97 20.71 -4.03
C PHE A 472 25.49 20.56 -4.04
N GLN A 473 26.21 21.66 -3.77
CA GLN A 473 27.67 21.64 -3.66
C GLN A 473 28.17 20.73 -2.53
N SER A 474 27.45 20.68 -1.40
CA SER A 474 27.82 19.83 -0.27
C SER A 474 27.60 18.33 -0.57
N LEU A 475 26.59 17.99 -1.36
CA LEU A 475 26.22 16.62 -1.69
C LEU A 475 27.02 16.05 -2.86
N TYR A 476 27.24 16.83 -3.92
CA TYR A 476 27.84 16.37 -5.18
C TYR A 476 29.27 16.85 -5.44
N GLY A 477 29.80 17.77 -4.63
CA GLY A 477 31.18 18.23 -4.76
C GLY A 477 31.45 19.25 -5.88
N GLU A 478 30.44 19.60 -6.69
CA GLU A 478 30.51 20.64 -7.73
C GLU A 478 29.51 21.78 -7.46
N GLN A 479 29.83 23.00 -7.90
CA GLN A 479 28.88 24.12 -7.90
C GLN A 479 27.73 23.86 -8.88
N LEU A 480 26.51 24.24 -8.51
CA LEU A 480 25.36 24.14 -9.39
C LEU A 480 25.45 25.17 -10.52
N ASP A 481 25.69 24.67 -11.74
CA ASP A 481 25.64 25.44 -12.97
C ASP A 481 24.18 25.60 -13.41
N ILE A 482 23.61 26.76 -13.11
CA ILE A 482 22.19 27.06 -13.34
C ILE A 482 21.80 26.86 -14.82
N THR A 483 22.71 27.11 -15.76
CA THR A 483 22.41 27.06 -17.20
C THR A 483 22.08 25.64 -17.68
N ALA A 484 22.72 24.64 -17.07
CA ALA A 484 22.50 23.23 -17.35
C ALA A 484 21.08 22.75 -17.00
N LEU A 485 20.39 23.46 -16.09
CA LEU A 485 19.01 23.14 -15.70
C LEU A 485 17.99 23.54 -16.76
N PHE A 486 18.27 24.60 -17.51
CA PHE A 486 17.38 25.16 -18.53
C PHE A 486 17.64 24.58 -19.90
N SER A 487 18.91 24.41 -20.28
CA SER A 487 19.30 23.91 -21.61
C SER A 487 20.55 23.02 -21.56
N GLY A 488 21.07 22.63 -22.73
CA GLY A 488 22.22 21.73 -22.85
C GLY A 488 21.83 20.24 -22.87
N ASP A 489 22.73 19.41 -23.40
CA ASP A 489 22.47 17.99 -23.67
C ASP A 489 23.70 17.09 -23.50
N ASN A 490 24.85 17.62 -23.08
CA ASN A 490 26.02 16.80 -22.79
C ASN A 490 25.86 16.03 -21.46
N VAL A 491 26.71 15.02 -21.24
CA VAL A 491 26.58 14.12 -20.07
C VAL A 491 26.70 14.86 -18.74
N ARG A 492 27.53 15.91 -18.63
CA ARG A 492 27.64 16.73 -17.40
C ARG A 492 26.34 17.50 -17.16
N GLU A 493 25.81 18.17 -18.18
CA GLU A 493 24.57 18.95 -18.07
C GLU A 493 23.38 18.05 -17.69
N ARG A 494 23.21 16.94 -18.41
CA ARG A 494 22.19 15.91 -18.12
C ARG A 494 22.33 15.33 -16.71
N ARG A 495 23.55 15.01 -16.25
CA ARG A 495 23.79 14.52 -14.89
C ARG A 495 23.45 15.57 -13.84
N MET A 496 23.81 16.84 -14.07
CA MET A 496 23.54 17.94 -13.15
C MET A 496 22.03 18.19 -13.00
N ARG A 497 21.25 18.11 -14.09
CA ARG A 497 19.77 18.13 -14.03
C ARG A 497 19.21 17.01 -13.17
N MET A 498 19.68 15.79 -13.41
CA MET A 498 19.28 14.62 -12.63
C MET A 498 19.60 14.82 -11.14
N GLN A 499 20.82 15.19 -10.80
CA GLN A 499 21.25 15.47 -9.42
C GLN A 499 20.44 16.59 -8.76
N TYR A 500 20.11 17.65 -9.50
CA TYR A 500 19.29 18.76 -9.02
C TYR A 500 17.87 18.29 -8.66
N TYR A 501 17.18 17.58 -9.56
CA TYR A 501 15.83 17.10 -9.29
C TYR A 501 15.79 16.05 -8.18
N ARG A 502 16.80 15.17 -8.07
CA ARG A 502 16.97 14.27 -6.91
C ARG A 502 17.12 15.02 -5.59
N LEU A 503 17.84 16.15 -5.57
CA LEU A 503 17.94 17.00 -4.37
C LEU A 503 16.60 17.67 -4.03
N VAL A 504 15.84 18.13 -5.03
CA VAL A 504 14.47 18.65 -4.83
C VAL A 504 13.56 17.57 -4.21
N ALA A 505 13.53 16.36 -4.77
CA ALA A 505 12.75 15.24 -4.26
C ALA A 505 13.15 14.83 -2.83
N ALA A 506 14.45 14.78 -2.54
CA ALA A 506 14.96 14.50 -1.20
C ALA A 506 14.56 15.58 -0.18
N LYS A 507 14.60 16.87 -0.58
CA LYS A 507 14.11 17.99 0.25
C LYS A 507 12.61 17.92 0.50
N PHE A 508 11.82 17.72 -0.55
CA PHE A 508 10.36 17.57 -0.45
C PHE A 508 9.97 16.42 0.46
N LYS A 509 10.55 15.22 0.27
CA LYS A 509 10.32 14.07 1.15
C LYS A 509 10.64 14.39 2.62
N ALA A 510 11.81 15.01 2.86
CA ALA A 510 12.31 15.27 4.21
C ALA A 510 11.64 16.46 4.91
N ALA A 511 10.95 17.34 4.18
CA ALA A 511 10.17 18.46 4.69
C ALA A 511 8.68 18.09 4.83
N TYR A 512 8.10 17.44 3.81
CA TYR A 512 6.70 17.07 3.74
C TYR A 512 6.45 15.69 4.35
N THR A 513 6.63 14.64 3.55
CA THR A 513 6.26 13.26 3.88
C THR A 513 6.78 12.80 5.23
N ASP A 514 8.06 13.04 5.51
CA ASP A 514 8.73 12.51 6.71
C ASP A 514 8.24 13.23 7.98
N GLN A 515 7.89 14.51 7.92
CA GLN A 515 7.36 15.23 9.09
C GLN A 515 5.91 14.83 9.38
N LEU A 516 5.05 14.75 8.35
CA LEU A 516 3.68 14.24 8.48
C LEU A 516 3.68 12.80 9.03
N THR A 517 4.53 11.93 8.49
CA THR A 517 4.64 10.53 8.91
C THR A 517 5.18 10.39 10.33
N ALA A 518 6.19 11.17 10.71
CA ALA A 518 6.71 11.17 12.08
C ALA A 518 5.64 11.63 13.10
N PHE A 519 4.84 12.66 12.76
CA PHE A 519 3.71 13.06 13.60
C PHE A 519 2.69 11.93 13.74
N CYS A 520 2.23 11.34 12.63
CA CYS A 520 1.23 10.26 12.68
C CYS A 520 1.72 9.06 13.50
N GLN A 521 2.95 8.59 13.26
CA GLN A 521 3.56 7.48 14.00
C GLN A 521 3.68 7.77 15.50
N ALA A 522 4.10 8.99 15.88
CA ALA A 522 4.20 9.40 17.28
C ALA A 522 2.86 9.45 18.03
N ASN A 523 1.73 9.40 17.31
CA ASN A 523 0.38 9.39 17.87
C ASN A 523 -0.39 8.08 17.59
N GLY A 524 0.27 7.03 17.05
CA GLY A 524 -0.35 5.74 16.78
C GLY A 524 -1.24 5.69 15.53
N MET A 525 -1.02 6.61 14.59
CA MET A 525 -1.81 6.79 13.37
C MET A 525 -0.97 6.58 12.11
N TYR A 526 -1.62 6.44 10.96
CA TYR A 526 -0.95 6.46 9.65
C TYR A 526 -0.99 7.86 9.03
N SER A 527 0.10 8.24 8.34
CA SER A 527 0.02 9.24 7.27
C SER A 527 -0.47 8.54 6.00
N SER A 528 -1.41 9.15 5.30
CA SER A 528 -1.97 8.68 4.03
C SER A 528 -2.43 9.88 3.21
N GLY A 529 -3.09 9.61 2.09
CA GLY A 529 -3.31 10.58 1.04
C GLY A 529 -2.59 10.17 -0.24
N HIS A 530 -2.46 11.12 -1.15
CA HIS A 530 -1.82 10.92 -2.45
C HIS A 530 -1.07 12.19 -2.88
N PHE A 531 -0.52 12.23 -4.10
CA PHE A 531 0.27 13.35 -4.59
C PHE A 531 -0.13 13.71 -6.02
N LEU A 532 -0.09 14.98 -6.38
CA LEU A 532 -0.55 15.44 -7.69
C LEU A 532 0.18 14.75 -8.88
N PHE A 533 -0.60 14.19 -9.82
CA PHE A 533 -0.17 13.51 -11.06
C PHE A 533 0.83 12.34 -10.86
N GLU A 534 0.36 11.25 -10.26
CA GLU A 534 1.15 10.04 -9.98
C GLU A 534 1.54 9.24 -11.24
N GLU A 535 0.83 9.37 -12.37
CA GLU A 535 1.01 8.46 -13.52
C GLU A 535 2.23 8.73 -14.41
N ASN A 536 2.78 9.94 -14.40
CA ASN A 536 3.74 10.37 -15.41
C ASN A 536 5.05 10.84 -14.79
N MET A 537 6.18 10.30 -15.25
CA MET A 537 7.50 10.63 -14.71
C MET A 537 7.91 12.10 -14.93
N ASN A 538 7.34 12.80 -15.91
CA ASN A 538 7.58 14.24 -16.09
C ASN A 538 6.75 15.07 -15.11
N ASP A 539 5.46 14.74 -14.95
CA ASP A 539 4.61 15.43 -13.98
C ASP A 539 5.14 15.19 -12.55
N GLN A 540 5.60 13.98 -12.20
CA GLN A 540 6.31 13.67 -10.94
C GLN A 540 7.53 14.58 -10.67
N ILE A 541 8.28 14.94 -11.72
CA ILE A 541 9.41 15.89 -11.63
C ILE A 541 8.89 17.31 -11.39
N GLU A 542 7.83 17.69 -12.10
CA GLU A 542 7.23 19.01 -12.01
C GLU A 542 6.39 19.26 -10.75
N THR A 543 5.95 18.24 -10.02
CA THR A 543 5.12 18.40 -8.81
C THR A 543 5.90 18.25 -7.51
N TYR A 544 6.94 17.40 -7.48
CA TYR A 544 7.77 17.16 -6.29
C TYR A 544 9.24 16.76 -6.56
N GLY A 545 9.75 16.94 -7.79
CA GLY A 545 11.16 16.68 -8.15
C GLY A 545 11.48 15.25 -8.61
N GLY A 546 10.50 14.36 -8.69
CA GLY A 546 10.68 12.96 -9.09
C GLY A 546 10.91 12.04 -7.90
N ASP A 547 11.65 10.93 -8.10
CA ASP A 547 11.84 9.86 -7.10
C ASP A 547 10.55 9.43 -6.37
N PHE A 548 9.43 9.39 -7.11
CA PHE A 548 8.08 9.27 -6.54
C PHE A 548 7.91 8.07 -5.60
N LEU A 549 8.54 6.92 -5.93
CA LEU A 549 8.49 5.71 -5.11
C LEU A 549 9.06 5.93 -3.69
N GLN A 550 10.09 6.76 -3.53
CA GLN A 550 10.66 7.11 -2.23
C GLN A 550 9.78 8.12 -1.48
N ILE A 551 9.15 9.05 -2.21
CA ILE A 551 8.22 10.04 -1.63
C ILE A 551 6.97 9.35 -1.13
N VAL A 552 6.19 8.70 -2.00
CA VAL A 552 4.92 8.08 -1.61
C VAL A 552 5.13 6.85 -0.72
N GLY A 553 6.23 6.11 -0.93
CA GLY A 553 6.65 5.00 -0.07
C GLY A 553 7.03 5.44 1.36
N GLY A 554 7.22 6.73 1.62
CA GLY A 554 7.39 7.27 2.98
C GLY A 554 6.13 7.20 3.83
N MET A 555 4.95 7.44 3.23
CA MET A 555 3.64 7.47 3.92
C MET A 555 3.31 6.16 4.64
N GLY A 556 2.62 6.23 5.79
CA GLY A 556 2.16 5.06 6.53
C GLY A 556 1.26 4.13 5.70
N ILE A 557 0.32 4.71 4.95
CA ILE A 557 -0.48 4.04 3.91
C ILE A 557 -0.33 4.86 2.62
N PRO A 558 0.60 4.51 1.72
CA PRO A 558 0.77 5.17 0.42
C PRO A 558 -0.53 5.15 -0.40
N GLY A 559 -0.83 6.22 -1.14
CA GLY A 559 -2.04 6.28 -1.97
C GLY A 559 -1.91 7.03 -3.29
N ALA A 560 -2.94 6.88 -4.13
CA ALA A 560 -3.12 7.50 -5.44
C ALA A 560 -4.54 8.04 -5.58
N ASP A 561 -4.77 9.05 -6.43
CA ASP A 561 -6.12 9.41 -6.88
C ASP A 561 -6.51 8.72 -8.20
N ILE A 562 -7.70 8.11 -8.20
CA ILE A 562 -8.33 7.46 -9.35
C ILE A 562 -9.80 7.87 -9.42
N LEU A 563 -10.06 9.12 -9.81
CA LEU A 563 -11.43 9.58 -10.08
C LEU A 563 -12.08 8.87 -11.27
N TRP A 564 -11.33 8.57 -12.34
CA TRP A 564 -11.90 7.97 -13.55
C TRP A 564 -11.81 6.43 -13.53
N THR A 565 -12.74 5.82 -12.80
CA THR A 565 -12.75 4.39 -12.48
C THR A 565 -13.22 3.46 -13.63
N ASP A 566 -13.24 3.92 -14.88
CA ASP A 566 -13.67 3.10 -16.02
C ASP A 566 -12.54 2.14 -16.44
N PRO A 567 -12.77 0.83 -16.60
CA PRO A 567 -11.71 -0.12 -16.94
C PRO A 567 -11.00 0.13 -18.27
N ALA A 568 -11.66 0.73 -19.27
CA ALA A 568 -11.02 1.05 -20.55
C ALA A 568 -10.13 2.29 -20.42
N HIS A 569 -10.56 3.29 -19.64
CA HIS A 569 -9.76 4.47 -19.27
C HIS A 569 -8.58 4.11 -18.36
N LEU A 570 -8.79 3.34 -17.30
CA LEU A 570 -7.74 2.86 -16.39
C LEU A 570 -6.63 2.12 -17.15
N LEU A 571 -6.99 1.36 -18.18
CA LEU A 571 -6.03 0.64 -19.05
C LEU A 571 -5.57 1.47 -20.25
N ASN A 572 -5.97 2.73 -20.40
CA ASN A 572 -5.50 3.61 -21.45
C ASN A 572 -4.11 4.16 -21.09
N GLN A 573 -3.10 3.79 -21.88
CA GLN A 573 -1.72 4.28 -21.71
C GLN A 573 -1.54 5.75 -22.10
N ASN A 574 -2.53 6.34 -22.77
CA ASN A 574 -2.54 7.76 -23.18
C ASN A 574 -3.48 8.58 -22.27
N ALA A 575 -3.93 8.04 -21.13
CA ALA A 575 -4.68 8.79 -20.14
C ALA A 575 -3.71 9.51 -19.20
N ASN A 576 -3.79 10.84 -19.16
CA ASN A 576 -2.91 11.68 -18.34
C ASN A 576 -3.26 11.68 -16.85
N ILE A 577 -4.47 11.24 -16.49
CA ILE A 577 -5.01 11.20 -15.12
C ILE A 577 -5.78 9.87 -14.98
N GLY A 578 -5.67 9.21 -13.84
CA GLY A 578 -6.45 8.04 -13.49
C GLY A 578 -6.08 6.80 -14.30
N ASN A 579 -4.79 6.41 -14.35
CA ASN A 579 -4.34 5.26 -15.14
C ASN A 579 -3.57 4.18 -14.33
N PHE A 580 -3.53 2.96 -14.86
CA PHE A 580 -2.99 1.77 -14.18
C PHE A 580 -1.53 1.91 -13.71
N VAL A 581 -0.71 2.77 -14.32
CA VAL A 581 0.72 2.88 -13.98
C VAL A 581 0.94 3.68 -12.70
N GLY A 582 0.12 4.72 -12.44
CA GLY A 582 0.12 5.46 -11.17
C GLY A 582 -0.16 4.52 -9.98
N LEU A 583 -1.23 3.74 -10.10
CA LEU A 583 -1.54 2.66 -9.13
C LEU A 583 -0.39 1.69 -8.93
N ARG A 584 0.28 1.26 -10.01
CA ARG A 584 1.44 0.37 -9.88
C ARG A 584 2.65 1.05 -9.28
N TYR A 585 2.89 2.35 -9.48
CA TYR A 585 3.95 3.05 -8.75
C TYR A 585 3.65 3.04 -7.25
N VAL A 586 2.44 3.44 -6.82
CA VAL A 586 2.09 3.51 -5.39
C VAL A 586 2.07 2.13 -4.72
N ALA A 587 1.45 1.14 -5.34
CA ALA A 587 1.45 -0.23 -4.81
C ALA A 587 2.86 -0.82 -4.74
N SER A 588 3.73 -0.47 -5.68
CA SER A 588 5.14 -0.89 -5.64
C SER A 588 5.93 -0.15 -4.57
N ALA A 589 5.71 1.15 -4.38
CA ALA A 589 6.33 1.94 -3.32
C ALA A 589 5.97 1.37 -1.93
N ALA A 590 4.69 1.02 -1.71
CA ALA A 590 4.26 0.33 -0.50
C ALA A 590 5.00 -1.01 -0.32
N ARG A 591 5.03 -1.85 -1.35
CA ARG A 591 5.69 -3.17 -1.31
C ARG A 591 7.20 -3.07 -1.04
N ASN A 592 7.89 -2.14 -1.71
CA ASN A 592 9.32 -1.86 -1.53
C ASN A 592 9.63 -1.38 -0.10
N ALA A 593 8.74 -0.56 0.47
CA ALA A 593 8.83 -0.06 1.85
C ALA A 593 8.34 -1.07 2.92
N GLY A 594 8.06 -2.33 2.56
CA GLY A 594 7.61 -3.37 3.51
C GLY A 594 6.17 -3.19 4.01
N LYS A 595 5.35 -2.39 3.32
CA LYS A 595 3.96 -2.10 3.68
C LYS A 595 2.99 -3.01 2.91
N THR A 596 1.81 -3.22 3.46
CA THR A 596 0.76 -4.11 2.92
C THR A 596 -0.52 -3.39 2.51
N ARG A 597 -0.65 -2.11 2.86
CA ARG A 597 -1.84 -1.28 2.59
C ARG A 597 -1.52 -0.20 1.57
N VAL A 598 -2.48 0.02 0.68
CA VAL A 598 -2.43 1.01 -0.40
C VAL A 598 -3.80 1.68 -0.48
N MET A 599 -3.83 2.99 -0.35
CA MET A 599 -5.06 3.77 -0.43
C MET A 599 -5.33 4.22 -1.87
N VAL A 600 -6.60 4.33 -2.24
CA VAL A 600 -7.05 4.98 -3.47
C VAL A 600 -8.19 5.94 -3.16
N GLU A 601 -8.06 7.19 -3.60
CA GLU A 601 -9.22 8.06 -3.74
C GLU A 601 -10.00 7.61 -4.97
N TYR A 602 -11.30 7.33 -4.76
CA TYR A 602 -12.09 6.54 -5.69
C TYR A 602 -13.43 7.22 -5.94
N ASN A 603 -13.64 7.72 -7.16
CA ASN A 603 -14.93 8.31 -7.54
C ASN A 603 -15.71 7.38 -8.49
N PRO A 604 -16.63 6.54 -7.97
CA PRO A 604 -17.56 5.84 -8.82
C PRO A 604 -18.54 6.88 -9.39
N ALA A 605 -18.25 7.34 -10.61
CA ALA A 605 -18.97 8.32 -11.44
C ALA A 605 -18.31 9.69 -11.72
N ALA A 606 -16.98 9.85 -11.70
CA ALA A 606 -16.39 11.15 -12.06
C ALA A 606 -16.70 11.64 -13.49
N VAL A 607 -16.95 10.74 -14.45
CA VAL A 607 -17.15 11.06 -15.88
C VAL A 607 -18.32 10.28 -16.47
N LEU A 608 -19.27 11.00 -17.09
CA LEU A 608 -20.41 10.43 -17.81
C LEU A 608 -20.05 10.09 -19.27
N THR A 609 -19.31 9.00 -19.51
CA THR A 609 -19.16 8.46 -20.87
C THR A 609 -20.46 7.78 -21.35
N GLU A 610 -20.58 7.48 -22.64
CA GLU A 610 -21.76 6.77 -23.17
C GLU A 610 -21.82 5.32 -22.65
N GLU A 611 -20.67 4.63 -22.52
CA GLU A 611 -20.59 3.32 -21.90
C GLU A 611 -20.99 3.37 -20.41
N PHE A 612 -20.39 4.30 -19.66
CA PHE A 612 -20.66 4.46 -18.23
C PHE A 612 -22.13 4.84 -17.96
N SER A 613 -22.73 5.67 -18.81
CA SER A 613 -24.16 6.04 -18.71
C SER A 613 -25.11 4.88 -19.01
N THR A 614 -24.63 3.79 -19.63
CA THR A 614 -25.44 2.63 -20.00
C THR A 614 -25.54 1.61 -18.86
N ASP A 615 -24.43 1.31 -18.16
CA ASP A 615 -24.43 0.51 -16.93
C ASP A 615 -23.40 1.02 -15.90
N PRO A 616 -23.75 2.06 -15.11
CA PRO A 616 -22.82 2.66 -14.18
C PRO A 616 -22.43 1.77 -13.01
N ILE A 617 -23.19 0.71 -12.69
CA ILE A 617 -22.86 -0.17 -11.56
C ILE A 617 -21.86 -1.25 -11.98
N SER A 618 -22.02 -1.85 -13.18
CA SER A 618 -21.06 -2.84 -13.68
C SER A 618 -19.71 -2.19 -14.01
N THR A 619 -19.69 -0.96 -14.55
CA THR A 619 -18.43 -0.24 -14.77
C THR A 619 -17.71 0.11 -13.46
N SER A 620 -18.44 0.54 -12.41
CA SER A 620 -17.85 0.74 -11.08
C SER A 620 -17.37 -0.55 -10.42
N ILE A 621 -18.00 -1.70 -10.67
CA ILE A 621 -17.50 -3.02 -10.26
C ILE A 621 -16.18 -3.32 -11.00
N GLY A 622 -16.07 -3.00 -12.28
CA GLY A 622 -14.83 -3.11 -13.04
C GLY A 622 -13.70 -2.24 -12.49
N GLY A 623 -14.00 -0.98 -12.15
CA GLY A 623 -13.07 -0.06 -11.51
C GLY A 623 -12.52 -0.61 -10.20
N LEU A 624 -13.39 -1.10 -9.31
CA LEU A 624 -12.98 -1.77 -8.06
C LEU A 624 -12.15 -3.04 -8.34
N THR A 625 -12.58 -3.88 -9.28
CA THR A 625 -11.90 -5.14 -9.60
C THR A 625 -10.47 -4.90 -10.10
N LEU A 626 -10.31 -3.90 -10.97
CA LEU A 626 -9.01 -3.55 -11.55
C LEU A 626 -8.10 -2.84 -10.53
N THR A 627 -8.61 -1.82 -9.81
CA THR A 627 -7.84 -1.16 -8.74
C THR A 627 -7.39 -2.16 -7.67
N ARG A 628 -8.24 -3.12 -7.29
CA ARG A 628 -7.92 -4.13 -6.28
C ARG A 628 -6.86 -5.11 -6.74
N LEU A 629 -6.90 -5.51 -8.02
CA LEU A 629 -5.86 -6.32 -8.66
C LEU A 629 -4.53 -5.57 -8.73
N LEU A 630 -4.57 -4.26 -8.98
CA LEU A 630 -3.37 -3.40 -9.09
C LEU A 630 -2.80 -2.97 -7.72
N GLY A 631 -3.35 -3.47 -6.60
CA GLY A 631 -2.74 -3.40 -5.27
C GLY A 631 -3.52 -2.60 -4.22
N CYS A 632 -4.58 -1.88 -4.59
CA CYS A 632 -5.34 -1.02 -3.67
C CYS A 632 -6.05 -1.86 -2.59
N THR A 633 -5.91 -1.51 -1.31
CA THR A 633 -6.62 -2.15 -0.18
C THR A 633 -7.69 -1.25 0.41
N ASP A 634 -7.41 0.04 0.43
CA ASP A 634 -8.08 1.07 1.20
C ASP A 634 -8.75 2.07 0.25
N TYR A 635 -10.06 2.29 0.40
CA TYR A 635 -10.83 3.05 -0.59
C TYR A 635 -11.53 4.22 0.09
N ASN A 636 -11.18 5.44 -0.32
CA ASN A 636 -11.79 6.67 0.17
C ASN A 636 -12.66 7.24 -0.96
N VAL A 637 -13.98 7.27 -0.76
CA VAL A 637 -14.94 7.58 -1.84
C VAL A 637 -15.41 9.03 -1.79
N ILE A 638 -15.03 9.78 -2.82
CA ILE A 638 -15.42 11.18 -3.03
C ILE A 638 -16.59 11.30 -4.02
N ASN A 639 -17.49 12.26 -3.75
CA ASN A 639 -18.47 12.83 -4.68
C ASN A 639 -18.99 11.91 -5.80
N PRO A 640 -19.68 10.79 -5.48
CA PRO A 640 -20.30 9.94 -6.49
C PRO A 640 -21.38 10.74 -7.24
N GLN A 641 -21.10 11.12 -8.49
CA GLN A 641 -21.96 12.03 -9.26
C GLN A 641 -23.30 11.38 -9.69
N ASN A 642 -23.38 10.05 -9.62
CA ASN A 642 -24.57 9.28 -9.93
C ASN A 642 -25.47 9.05 -8.71
N ASN A 643 -26.78 9.10 -8.94
CA ASN A 643 -27.81 8.73 -7.95
C ASN A 643 -27.92 7.20 -7.79
N TYR A 644 -26.86 6.54 -7.31
CA TYR A 644 -26.91 5.12 -6.95
C TYR A 644 -27.93 4.88 -5.84
N THR A 645 -28.73 3.83 -5.99
CA THR A 645 -29.64 3.38 -4.93
C THR A 645 -28.86 2.82 -3.74
N THR A 646 -29.50 2.74 -2.58
CA THR A 646 -28.92 2.08 -1.40
C THR A 646 -28.49 0.65 -1.69
N GLU A 647 -29.27 -0.09 -2.50
CA GLU A 647 -28.95 -1.46 -2.93
C GLU A 647 -27.72 -1.51 -3.85
N GLN A 648 -27.58 -0.58 -4.81
CA GLN A 648 -26.42 -0.51 -5.69
C GLN A 648 -25.13 -0.20 -4.92
N MET A 649 -25.18 0.77 -3.99
CA MET A 649 -24.02 1.07 -3.14
C MET A 649 -23.68 -0.08 -2.19
N ASN A 650 -24.69 -0.76 -1.65
CA ASN A 650 -24.48 -1.91 -0.78
C ASN A 650 -23.86 -3.09 -1.55
N ARG A 651 -24.29 -3.34 -2.81
CA ARG A 651 -23.62 -4.29 -3.73
C ARG A 651 -22.17 -3.91 -3.94
N LEU A 652 -21.87 -2.64 -4.24
CA LEU A 652 -20.52 -2.15 -4.52
C LEU A 652 -19.59 -2.31 -3.29
N ASN A 653 -20.05 -1.89 -2.11
CA ASN A 653 -19.33 -2.07 -0.84
C ASN A 653 -19.14 -3.54 -0.45
N THR A 654 -20.16 -4.38 -0.65
CA THR A 654 -20.07 -5.83 -0.36
C THR A 654 -19.12 -6.55 -1.32
N TYR A 655 -19.09 -6.13 -2.59
CA TYR A 655 -18.15 -6.64 -3.59
C TYR A 655 -16.70 -6.33 -3.22
N LEU A 656 -16.38 -5.07 -2.86
CA LEU A 656 -15.06 -4.73 -2.34
C LEU A 656 -14.72 -5.54 -1.08
N GLY A 657 -15.63 -5.55 -0.10
CA GLY A 657 -15.44 -6.27 1.16
C GLY A 657 -15.07 -7.73 0.94
N ARG A 658 -15.70 -8.39 -0.04
CA ARG A 658 -15.37 -9.77 -0.44
C ARG A 658 -13.97 -9.92 -1.03
N MET A 659 -13.56 -9.06 -1.94
CA MET A 659 -12.21 -9.10 -2.50
C MET A 659 -11.15 -8.86 -1.42
N ASN A 660 -11.41 -7.88 -0.55
CA ASN A 660 -10.55 -7.57 0.59
C ASN A 660 -10.50 -8.74 1.60
N THR A 661 -11.60 -9.41 1.92
CA THR A 661 -11.58 -10.59 2.80
C THR A 661 -10.72 -11.72 2.26
N VAL A 662 -10.77 -12.04 0.96
CA VAL A 662 -9.95 -13.12 0.37
C VAL A 662 -8.46 -12.77 0.40
N LEU A 663 -8.11 -11.52 0.11
CA LEU A 663 -6.72 -11.04 0.08
C LEU A 663 -6.22 -10.44 1.41
N ASP A 664 -7.02 -10.47 2.46
CA ASP A 664 -6.64 -9.98 3.79
C ASP A 664 -5.58 -10.91 4.41
N GLY A 665 -4.49 -10.29 4.88
CA GLY A 665 -3.25 -10.98 5.28
C GLY A 665 -2.41 -11.52 4.11
N ALA A 666 -2.78 -11.26 2.85
CA ALA A 666 -2.01 -11.69 1.68
C ALA A 666 -1.22 -10.54 1.03
N HIS A 667 -0.01 -10.84 0.57
CA HIS A 667 0.83 -9.94 -0.22
C HIS A 667 1.01 -10.47 -1.63
N GLU A 668 1.38 -9.60 -2.58
CA GLU A 668 1.71 -10.02 -3.95
C GLU A 668 2.91 -10.98 -3.96
N SER A 669 2.81 -12.10 -4.66
CA SER A 669 3.84 -13.16 -4.70
C SER A 669 4.59 -13.24 -6.04
N GLY A 670 4.22 -12.41 -7.02
CA GLY A 670 4.79 -12.44 -8.37
C GLY A 670 6.30 -12.14 -8.45
N ASP A 671 7.00 -12.94 -9.27
CA ASP A 671 8.47 -12.96 -9.44
C ASP A 671 9.08 -11.79 -10.26
N LEU A 672 8.28 -10.85 -10.78
CA LEU A 672 8.70 -9.86 -11.78
C LEU A 672 8.82 -8.45 -11.22
N ALA A 673 10.00 -7.85 -11.36
CA ALA A 673 10.25 -6.44 -11.14
C ALA A 673 10.59 -5.69 -12.45
N VAL A 674 10.31 -4.39 -12.49
CA VAL A 674 10.70 -3.45 -13.55
C VAL A 674 11.41 -2.27 -12.91
N PHE A 675 12.60 -1.92 -13.41
CA PHE A 675 13.39 -0.80 -12.90
C PHE A 675 12.78 0.54 -13.35
N TYR A 676 12.66 1.47 -12.41
CA TYR A 676 12.11 2.81 -12.57
C TYR A 676 13.16 3.75 -13.20
N PRO A 677 13.01 4.19 -14.46
CA PRO A 677 14.04 4.94 -15.17
C PRO A 677 14.08 6.43 -14.81
N ILE A 678 13.57 6.83 -13.63
CA ILE A 678 13.35 8.23 -13.24
C ILE A 678 14.60 9.11 -13.35
N ALA A 679 15.78 8.59 -12.99
CA ALA A 679 17.04 9.31 -13.12
C ALA A 679 17.36 9.68 -14.59
N THR A 680 16.91 8.85 -15.55
CA THR A 680 17.05 9.14 -16.98
C THR A 680 16.02 10.18 -17.44
N VAL A 681 14.80 10.15 -16.90
CA VAL A 681 13.79 11.19 -17.15
C VAL A 681 14.25 12.54 -16.60
N GLN A 682 14.71 12.59 -15.34
CA GLN A 682 15.27 13.79 -14.70
C GLN A 682 16.48 14.37 -15.47
N ALA A 683 17.28 13.52 -16.13
CA ALA A 683 18.40 13.96 -16.97
C ALA A 683 17.95 14.62 -18.30
N LEU A 684 16.83 14.16 -18.86
CA LEU A 684 16.24 14.64 -20.12
C LEU A 684 15.26 15.81 -19.94
N HIS A 685 14.78 16.03 -18.72
CA HIS A 685 13.82 17.07 -18.35
C HIS A 685 14.55 18.41 -18.16
N ASN A 686 14.47 19.30 -19.15
CA ASN A 686 15.11 20.62 -19.16
C ASN A 686 14.05 21.71 -18.96
N ALA A 687 14.39 22.80 -18.26
CA ALA A 687 13.37 23.75 -17.82
C ALA A 687 12.88 24.74 -18.91
N ASP A 688 13.57 24.90 -20.04
CA ASP A 688 13.09 25.73 -21.17
C ASP A 688 12.02 25.00 -22.03
N ASP A 689 11.93 23.67 -21.95
CA ASP A 689 10.89 22.89 -22.61
C ASP A 689 9.69 22.61 -21.69
N VAL A 690 8.53 22.37 -22.31
CA VAL A 690 7.33 21.89 -21.60
C VAL A 690 7.31 20.37 -21.70
N HIS A 691 7.38 19.71 -20.55
CA HIS A 691 7.47 18.26 -20.42
C HIS A 691 6.19 17.58 -19.89
N SER A 692 5.34 18.33 -19.18
CA SER A 692 4.06 17.86 -18.61
C SER A 692 3.20 17.09 -19.62
N SER A 693 2.45 16.10 -19.11
CA SER A 693 1.57 15.25 -19.91
C SER A 693 0.51 16.02 -20.74
N GLU A 694 0.14 17.23 -20.32
CA GLU A 694 -0.84 18.09 -21.00
C GLU A 694 -0.22 19.12 -21.95
N GLY A 695 1.12 19.30 -21.92
CA GLY A 695 1.83 20.33 -22.70
C GLY A 695 1.83 20.14 -24.21
N GLY A 696 1.44 18.96 -24.72
CA GLY A 696 1.26 18.66 -26.14
C GLY A 696 2.54 18.62 -27.01
N LYS A 697 3.69 19.03 -26.47
CA LYS A 697 5.02 18.78 -27.05
C LYS A 697 5.48 17.35 -26.72
N THR A 698 6.19 16.72 -27.65
CA THR A 698 6.82 15.41 -27.42
C THR A 698 8.33 15.61 -27.22
N SER A 699 8.80 15.51 -25.97
CA SER A 699 10.23 15.50 -25.64
C SER A 699 10.78 14.06 -25.58
N ASP A 700 12.10 13.89 -25.55
CA ASP A 700 12.72 12.57 -25.34
C ASP A 700 12.30 11.96 -23.99
N ALA A 701 12.13 12.78 -22.95
CA ALA A 701 11.61 12.38 -21.65
C ALA A 701 10.14 11.89 -21.72
N THR A 702 9.31 12.53 -22.57
CA THR A 702 7.93 12.09 -22.86
C THR A 702 7.94 10.74 -23.58
N VAL A 703 8.78 10.58 -24.61
CA VAL A 703 8.90 9.33 -25.37
C VAL A 703 9.38 8.17 -24.48
N LEU A 704 10.28 8.43 -23.54
CA LEU A 704 10.74 7.45 -22.56
C LEU A 704 9.56 6.97 -21.68
N ASN A 705 8.82 7.91 -21.09
CA ASN A 705 7.64 7.62 -20.27
C ASN A 705 6.59 6.78 -21.03
N ASP A 706 6.23 7.18 -22.25
CA ASP A 706 5.23 6.48 -23.06
C ASP A 706 5.66 5.04 -23.40
N ASN A 707 6.95 4.83 -23.69
CA ASN A 707 7.51 3.52 -23.95
C ASN A 707 7.54 2.63 -22.68
N PHE A 708 7.82 3.21 -21.52
CA PHE A 708 7.76 2.53 -20.22
C PHE A 708 6.33 2.11 -19.88
N THR A 709 5.36 3.03 -19.97
CA THR A 709 3.94 2.74 -19.73
C THR A 709 3.41 1.70 -20.72
N SER A 710 3.81 1.75 -22.00
CA SER A 710 3.43 0.74 -23.01
C SER A 710 4.03 -0.65 -22.72
N LEU A 711 5.27 -0.74 -22.22
CA LEU A 711 5.86 -1.99 -21.72
C LEU A 711 5.04 -2.54 -20.55
N CYS A 712 4.79 -1.71 -19.53
CA CYS A 712 4.03 -2.05 -18.33
C CYS A 712 2.63 -2.57 -18.66
N LYS A 713 1.89 -1.87 -19.53
CA LYS A 713 0.59 -2.33 -20.06
C LYS A 713 0.69 -3.68 -20.75
N THR A 714 1.74 -3.90 -21.54
CA THR A 714 1.97 -5.15 -22.27
C THR A 714 2.25 -6.31 -21.31
N LEU A 715 2.93 -6.09 -20.19
CA LEU A 715 3.15 -7.10 -19.14
C LEU A 715 1.82 -7.53 -18.49
N LEU A 716 0.96 -6.58 -18.10
CA LEU A 716 -0.38 -6.87 -17.56
C LEU A 716 -1.22 -7.69 -18.55
N GLN A 717 -1.29 -7.27 -19.82
CA GLN A 717 -2.01 -7.98 -20.89
C GLN A 717 -1.42 -9.38 -21.22
N LYS A 718 -0.26 -9.70 -20.65
CA LYS A 718 0.40 -11.01 -20.70
C LYS A 718 0.29 -11.78 -19.39
N GLN A 719 -0.58 -11.37 -18.47
CA GLN A 719 -0.76 -12.01 -17.15
C GLN A 719 0.57 -12.05 -16.38
N LEU A 720 1.29 -10.92 -16.39
CA LEU A 720 2.52 -10.69 -15.64
C LEU A 720 2.32 -9.41 -14.81
N LEU A 721 1.76 -9.56 -13.61
CA LEU A 721 1.78 -8.49 -12.62
C LEU A 721 3.24 -8.24 -12.22
N TYR A 722 3.63 -6.97 -12.13
CA TYR A 722 5.00 -6.55 -11.90
C TYR A 722 5.07 -5.52 -10.77
N THR A 723 6.21 -5.46 -10.08
CA THR A 723 6.54 -4.38 -9.14
C THR A 723 7.53 -3.42 -9.77
N VAL A 724 7.35 -2.11 -9.59
CA VAL A 724 8.31 -1.10 -9.99
C VAL A 724 9.33 -0.88 -8.86
N ILE A 725 10.62 -0.97 -9.16
CA ILE A 725 11.68 -0.78 -8.16
C ILE A 725 12.66 0.31 -8.60
N ASP A 726 13.20 1.06 -7.66
CA ASP A 726 14.18 2.12 -7.91
C ASP A 726 15.61 1.72 -7.51
N ASP A 727 16.56 2.62 -7.76
CA ASP A 727 17.99 2.41 -7.48
C ASP A 727 18.28 2.13 -5.99
N ALA A 728 17.63 2.87 -5.09
CA ALA A 728 17.77 2.70 -3.65
C ALA A 728 17.26 1.33 -3.19
N SER A 729 16.07 0.93 -3.68
CA SER A 729 15.47 -0.38 -3.44
C SER A 729 16.38 -1.52 -3.91
N VAL A 730 17.09 -1.37 -5.05
CA VAL A 730 18.08 -2.35 -5.52
C VAL A 730 19.34 -2.32 -4.65
N CYS A 731 19.80 -1.16 -4.18
CA CYS A 731 20.96 -1.07 -3.28
C CYS A 731 20.71 -1.81 -1.95
N ASP A 732 19.51 -1.69 -1.38
CA ASP A 732 19.13 -2.31 -0.10
C ASP A 732 18.69 -3.78 -0.23
N ALA A 733 18.52 -4.28 -1.47
CA ALA A 733 18.01 -5.63 -1.72
C ALA A 733 18.86 -6.74 -1.09
N VAL A 734 18.19 -7.75 -0.54
CA VAL A 734 18.83 -9.02 -0.12
C VAL A 734 18.80 -9.98 -1.30
N ILE A 735 19.95 -10.56 -1.66
CA ILE A 735 20.03 -11.62 -2.67
C ILE A 735 20.05 -12.97 -1.95
N THR A 736 19.16 -13.88 -2.33
CA THR A 736 19.02 -15.23 -1.73
C THR A 736 19.81 -16.28 -2.50
N LYS A 737 20.09 -17.43 -1.86
CA LYS A 737 20.79 -18.56 -2.48
C LYS A 737 20.04 -19.21 -3.66
N ASP A 738 18.71 -19.05 -3.77
CA ASP A 738 17.89 -19.57 -4.87
C ASP A 738 17.76 -18.60 -6.08
N GLY A 739 18.48 -17.47 -6.06
CA GLY A 739 18.51 -16.49 -7.14
C GLY A 739 17.33 -15.53 -7.13
N ARG A 740 16.87 -15.11 -5.95
CA ARG A 740 15.88 -14.04 -5.78
C ARG A 740 16.51 -12.75 -5.27
N MET A 741 15.87 -11.65 -5.60
CA MET A 741 16.13 -10.31 -5.09
C MET A 741 14.94 -9.92 -4.21
N VAL A 742 15.18 -9.78 -2.91
CA VAL A 742 14.16 -9.46 -1.90
C VAL A 742 14.27 -7.99 -1.50
N ILE A 743 13.15 -7.27 -1.57
CA ILE A 743 13.04 -5.82 -1.33
C ILE A 743 11.72 -5.57 -0.60
N GLY A 744 11.75 -5.22 0.69
CA GLY A 744 10.54 -5.08 1.50
C GLY A 744 9.71 -6.37 1.48
N ASN A 745 8.45 -6.28 1.08
CA ASN A 745 7.54 -7.43 0.87
C ASN A 745 7.61 -7.99 -0.57
N GLY A 746 8.68 -7.64 -1.30
CA GLY A 746 8.98 -8.04 -2.67
C GLY A 746 9.99 -9.17 -2.76
N SER A 747 9.81 -10.09 -3.71
CA SER A 747 10.73 -11.20 -3.97
C SER A 747 10.70 -11.53 -5.47
N TYR A 748 11.82 -11.28 -6.16
CA TYR A 748 11.86 -11.28 -7.63
C TYR A 748 12.90 -12.21 -8.20
N ARG A 749 12.55 -13.01 -9.22
CA ARG A 749 13.48 -13.82 -10.03
C ARG A 749 13.88 -13.12 -11.33
N VAL A 750 13.12 -12.11 -11.75
CA VAL A 750 13.36 -11.36 -12.99
C VAL A 750 13.28 -9.86 -12.72
N LEU A 751 14.31 -9.13 -13.12
CA LEU A 751 14.29 -7.68 -13.24
C LEU A 751 14.32 -7.27 -14.71
N VAL A 752 13.40 -6.40 -15.12
CA VAL A 752 13.43 -5.75 -16.42
C VAL A 752 13.97 -4.33 -16.27
N ILE A 753 15.08 -4.00 -16.94
CA ILE A 753 15.62 -2.64 -16.99
C ILE A 753 15.20 -2.03 -18.31
N ALA A 754 14.30 -1.05 -18.27
CA ALA A 754 13.66 -0.50 -19.45
C ALA A 754 13.97 0.99 -19.62
N TYR A 755 14.59 1.35 -20.74
CA TYR A 755 14.85 2.73 -21.15
C TYR A 755 15.62 3.57 -20.10
N ALA A 756 16.55 2.94 -19.39
CA ALA A 756 17.40 3.57 -18.38
C ALA A 756 18.83 3.71 -18.88
N ASP A 757 19.36 4.93 -18.82
CA ASP A 757 20.76 5.25 -19.14
C ASP A 757 21.61 5.43 -17.87
N TYR A 758 20.96 5.68 -16.73
CA TYR A 758 21.56 5.92 -15.41
C TYR A 758 21.18 4.85 -14.39
N ILE A 759 22.16 4.39 -13.60
CA ILE A 759 22.01 3.51 -12.42
C ILE A 759 23.26 3.66 -11.54
N SER A 760 23.17 3.60 -10.22
CA SER A 760 24.34 3.73 -9.33
C SER A 760 25.28 2.54 -9.45
N ALA A 761 26.56 2.74 -9.12
CA ALA A 761 27.53 1.65 -9.10
C ALA A 761 27.20 0.59 -8.04
N ASN A 762 26.48 0.96 -6.97
CA ASN A 762 26.03 0.04 -5.92
C ASN A 762 24.88 -0.85 -6.42
N ALA A 763 23.86 -0.27 -7.05
CA ALA A 763 22.79 -1.05 -7.67
C ALA A 763 23.36 -1.95 -8.77
N ALA A 764 24.27 -1.45 -9.61
CA ALA A 764 24.96 -2.25 -10.62
C ALA A 764 25.68 -3.48 -10.02
N ARG A 765 26.46 -3.30 -8.95
CA ARG A 765 27.11 -4.40 -8.22
C ARG A 765 26.10 -5.41 -7.66
N LYS A 766 24.99 -4.94 -7.07
CA LYS A 766 23.93 -5.84 -6.58
C LYS A 766 23.35 -6.69 -7.70
N LEU A 767 23.09 -6.12 -8.88
CA LEU A 767 22.58 -6.86 -10.03
C LEU A 767 23.58 -7.90 -10.55
N GLN A 768 24.88 -7.64 -10.45
CA GLN A 768 25.89 -8.67 -10.71
C GLN A 768 25.77 -9.83 -9.72
N THR A 769 25.60 -9.57 -8.42
CA THR A 769 25.39 -10.60 -7.38
C THR A 769 24.09 -11.38 -7.61
N PHE A 770 23.00 -10.68 -7.96
CA PHE A 770 21.70 -11.29 -8.31
C PHE A 770 21.81 -12.28 -9.47
N VAL A 771 22.51 -11.91 -10.54
CA VAL A 771 22.72 -12.79 -11.70
C VAL A 771 23.68 -13.94 -11.39
N LYS A 772 24.73 -13.72 -10.57
CA LYS A 772 25.58 -14.81 -10.05
C LYS A 772 24.78 -15.85 -9.25
N ALA A 773 23.80 -15.41 -8.47
CA ALA A 773 22.90 -16.28 -7.69
C ALA A 773 21.84 -17.00 -8.54
N GLY A 774 21.72 -16.71 -9.84
CA GLY A 774 20.75 -17.34 -10.76
C GLY A 774 19.49 -16.52 -11.05
N GLY A 775 19.45 -15.27 -10.57
CA GLY A 775 18.48 -14.27 -11.00
C GLY A 775 18.66 -13.86 -12.46
N LYS A 776 17.66 -13.20 -13.05
CA LYS A 776 17.68 -12.77 -14.46
C LYS A 776 17.46 -11.27 -14.60
N VAL A 777 18.31 -10.61 -15.38
CA VAL A 777 18.13 -9.22 -15.81
C VAL A 777 17.83 -9.20 -17.31
N VAL A 778 16.81 -8.44 -17.71
CA VAL A 778 16.42 -8.25 -19.12
C VAL A 778 16.37 -6.75 -19.43
N PHE A 779 17.22 -6.30 -20.34
CA PHE A 779 17.32 -4.93 -20.81
C PHE A 779 16.40 -4.68 -22.01
N VAL A 780 15.64 -3.58 -21.98
CA VAL A 780 14.70 -3.16 -23.04
C VAL A 780 14.94 -1.71 -23.41
N GLY A 781 15.13 -1.41 -24.69
CA GLY A 781 15.43 -0.07 -25.18
C GLY A 781 16.93 0.23 -25.12
N SER A 782 17.42 0.62 -23.94
CA SER A 782 18.82 0.90 -23.64
C SER A 782 19.40 -0.03 -22.56
N VAL A 783 20.71 0.08 -22.34
CA VAL A 783 21.48 -0.56 -21.26
C VAL A 783 22.18 0.60 -20.55
N PRO A 784 22.08 0.75 -19.21
CA PRO A 784 22.67 1.90 -18.53
C PRO A 784 24.16 2.06 -18.84
N GLN A 785 24.60 3.29 -19.08
CA GLN A 785 25.98 3.63 -19.46
C GLN A 785 26.65 4.57 -18.46
N TYR A 786 25.87 5.22 -17.58
CA TYR A 786 26.34 6.26 -16.67
C TYR A 786 25.93 5.97 -15.24
N GLY A 787 26.76 6.39 -14.30
CA GLY A 787 26.43 6.43 -12.88
C GLY A 787 25.70 7.71 -12.47
N LEU A 788 25.22 7.73 -11.24
CA LEU A 788 24.60 8.92 -10.65
C LEU A 788 25.67 10.01 -10.36
N GLU A 789 26.93 9.61 -10.26
CA GLU A 789 28.10 10.49 -10.25
C GLU A 789 29.09 10.11 -11.37
N GLU A 790 29.88 11.07 -11.87
CA GLU A 790 30.86 10.80 -12.95
C GLU A 790 31.88 9.71 -12.58
N LYS A 791 32.30 9.68 -11.31
CA LYS A 791 33.25 8.68 -10.76
C LYS A 791 32.76 7.23 -10.87
N GLU A 792 31.45 7.03 -11.08
CA GLU A 792 30.82 5.72 -11.17
C GLU A 792 30.71 5.18 -12.62
N ASP A 793 30.85 6.04 -13.64
CA ASP A 793 30.58 5.70 -15.05
C ASP A 793 31.34 4.46 -15.53
N ALA A 794 32.62 4.34 -15.15
CA ALA A 794 33.47 3.21 -15.55
C ALA A 794 32.99 1.87 -14.96
N ASP A 795 32.65 1.86 -13.66
CA ASP A 795 32.11 0.69 -12.95
C ASP A 795 30.76 0.27 -13.54
N VAL A 796 29.84 1.24 -13.68
CA VAL A 796 28.48 1.01 -14.19
C VAL A 796 28.55 0.45 -15.60
N LYS A 797 29.29 1.12 -16.50
CA LYS A 797 29.42 0.67 -17.88
C LYS A 797 30.02 -0.73 -17.98
N GLN A 798 31.10 -1.03 -17.23
CA GLN A 798 31.72 -2.34 -17.24
C GLN A 798 30.74 -3.43 -16.78
N ILE A 799 29.99 -3.19 -15.69
CA ILE A 799 29.06 -4.18 -15.14
C ILE A 799 27.86 -4.36 -16.09
N MET A 800 27.28 -3.28 -16.60
CA MET A 800 26.09 -3.32 -17.45
C MET A 800 26.35 -3.96 -18.82
N ASP A 801 27.49 -3.65 -19.44
CA ASP A 801 27.90 -4.31 -20.69
C ASP A 801 28.09 -5.83 -20.50
N LEU A 802 28.64 -6.26 -19.35
CA LEU A 802 28.79 -7.69 -19.00
C LEU A 802 27.42 -8.38 -18.79
N LEU A 803 26.48 -7.73 -18.10
CA LEU A 803 25.13 -8.26 -17.88
C LEU A 803 24.32 -8.33 -19.19
N ALA A 804 24.47 -7.34 -20.08
CA ALA A 804 23.77 -7.28 -21.35
C ALA A 804 24.32 -8.26 -22.42
N ALA A 805 25.55 -8.76 -22.25
CA ALA A 805 26.19 -9.69 -23.19
C ALA A 805 25.61 -11.12 -23.18
N GLY A 806 24.72 -11.46 -22.23
CA GLY A 806 24.06 -12.76 -22.16
C GLY A 806 23.03 -12.98 -23.27
N ASP A 807 22.85 -14.24 -23.68
CA ASP A 807 21.82 -14.61 -24.65
C ASP A 807 20.42 -14.25 -24.14
N SER A 808 19.63 -13.57 -24.98
CA SER A 808 18.29 -13.05 -24.64
C SER A 808 18.24 -12.02 -23.49
N CYS A 809 19.37 -11.41 -23.13
CA CYS A 809 19.42 -10.39 -22.07
C CYS A 809 19.12 -8.96 -22.58
N PHE A 810 19.31 -8.62 -23.86
CA PHE A 810 19.05 -7.27 -24.39
C PHE A 810 18.12 -7.25 -25.62
N PHE A 811 17.16 -6.31 -25.62
CA PHE A 811 16.24 -6.05 -26.72
C PHE A 811 16.13 -4.54 -27.01
N LYS A 812 16.39 -4.13 -28.26
CA LYS A 812 16.36 -2.71 -28.67
C LYS A 812 15.02 -1.97 -28.50
N LYS A 813 13.92 -2.68 -28.23
CA LYS A 813 12.57 -2.11 -28.01
C LYS A 813 11.62 -3.15 -27.42
N THR A 814 10.55 -2.68 -26.79
CA THR A 814 9.36 -3.49 -26.49
C THR A 814 8.82 -4.14 -27.78
N GLY A 815 8.73 -5.46 -27.77
CA GLY A 815 8.28 -6.26 -28.91
C GLY A 815 8.15 -7.73 -28.55
N THR A 816 7.52 -8.52 -29.42
CA THR A 816 7.12 -9.91 -29.12
C THR A 816 8.26 -10.78 -28.58
N THR A 817 9.48 -10.64 -29.11
CA THR A 817 10.64 -11.42 -28.63
C THR A 817 11.04 -11.05 -27.21
N ALA A 818 11.08 -9.75 -26.88
CA ALA A 818 11.40 -9.26 -25.53
C ALA A 818 10.34 -9.73 -24.51
N ILE A 819 9.07 -9.53 -24.85
CA ILE A 819 7.94 -9.95 -24.01
C ILE A 819 7.91 -11.47 -23.81
N ASN A 820 8.21 -12.26 -24.84
CA ASN A 820 8.31 -13.71 -24.70
C ASN A 820 9.52 -14.12 -23.84
N ALA A 821 10.66 -13.43 -23.92
CA ALA A 821 11.82 -13.69 -23.07
C ALA A 821 11.50 -13.42 -21.59
N ILE A 822 10.85 -12.29 -21.29
CA ILE A 822 10.36 -11.94 -19.94
C ILE A 822 9.34 -12.97 -19.45
N ALA A 823 8.33 -13.32 -20.28
CA ALA A 823 7.29 -14.28 -19.94
C ALA A 823 7.79 -15.73 -19.77
N ASN A 824 8.91 -16.10 -20.39
CA ASN A 824 9.59 -17.39 -20.18
C ASN A 824 10.56 -17.36 -19.00
N ALA A 825 10.92 -16.18 -18.50
CA ALA A 825 11.80 -16.00 -17.35
C ALA A 825 11.02 -15.93 -16.04
N ALA A 826 9.86 -15.28 -16.05
CA ALA A 826 8.92 -15.20 -14.93
C ALA A 826 8.08 -16.49 -14.82
N SER A 827 7.68 -16.84 -13.59
CA SER A 827 6.67 -17.87 -13.35
C SER A 827 5.26 -17.35 -13.63
N LYS A 828 4.31 -18.28 -13.74
CA LYS A 828 2.87 -18.01 -13.75
C LYS A 828 2.18 -19.09 -12.94
N SER A 829 1.28 -18.72 -12.03
CA SER A 829 0.57 -19.74 -11.24
C SER A 829 -0.49 -20.49 -12.06
N LEU A 830 -1.22 -19.79 -12.94
CA LEU A 830 -2.26 -20.38 -13.79
C LEU A 830 -1.92 -20.39 -15.28
N LYS A 831 -2.43 -21.42 -15.96
CA LYS A 831 -2.41 -21.62 -17.41
C LYS A 831 -3.84 -21.59 -17.96
N ILE A 832 -4.03 -20.79 -19.02
CA ILE A 832 -5.28 -20.75 -19.79
C ILE A 832 -5.27 -21.94 -20.76
N GLU A 833 -6.15 -22.93 -20.55
CA GLU A 833 -6.35 -24.06 -21.45
C GLU A 833 -7.32 -23.73 -22.58
N LYS A 834 -8.38 -22.97 -22.26
CA LYS A 834 -9.41 -22.53 -23.23
C LYS A 834 -9.94 -21.15 -22.85
N ILE A 835 -10.36 -20.40 -23.85
CA ILE A 835 -10.98 -19.07 -23.72
C ILE A 835 -11.99 -18.86 -24.85
N LYS A 836 -13.18 -18.34 -24.50
CA LYS A 836 -14.25 -17.98 -25.44
C LYS A 836 -15.09 -16.83 -24.88
N GLY A 837 -15.46 -15.88 -25.72
CA GLY A 837 -16.19 -14.65 -25.33
C GLY A 837 -15.35 -13.43 -25.67
N PHE A 838 -14.20 -13.29 -24.99
CA PHE A 838 -13.24 -12.21 -25.19
C PHE A 838 -11.83 -12.70 -25.61
N MET A 839 -10.95 -11.76 -25.92
CA MET A 839 -9.53 -12.01 -26.25
C MET A 839 -8.69 -12.19 -24.99
N SER A 840 -7.65 -13.03 -25.00
CA SER A 840 -6.81 -13.27 -23.80
C SER A 840 -6.14 -12.02 -23.21
N LYS A 841 -5.91 -10.97 -24.01
CA LYS A 841 -5.40 -9.67 -23.54
C LYS A 841 -6.39 -8.86 -22.68
N ALA A 842 -7.65 -9.28 -22.61
CA ALA A 842 -8.70 -8.73 -21.74
C ALA A 842 -8.78 -9.45 -20.38
N LEU A 843 -7.96 -10.48 -20.19
CA LEU A 843 -7.84 -11.20 -18.94
C LEU A 843 -6.55 -10.75 -18.25
N LEU A 844 -6.67 -10.19 -17.06
CA LEU A 844 -5.52 -9.87 -16.21
C LEU A 844 -5.44 -10.90 -15.07
N MET A 845 -4.23 -11.11 -14.55
CA MET A 845 -3.98 -12.00 -13.41
C MET A 845 -2.96 -11.37 -12.48
N GLY A 846 -3.14 -11.61 -11.18
CA GLY A 846 -2.19 -11.27 -10.13
C GLY A 846 -2.08 -12.43 -9.16
N ASP A 847 -0.85 -12.77 -8.79
CA ASP A 847 -0.55 -13.83 -7.83
C ASP A 847 -0.22 -13.20 -6.48
N PHE A 848 -0.86 -13.72 -5.44
CA PHE A 848 -0.77 -13.32 -4.04
C PHE A 848 -0.55 -14.57 -3.17
N GLU A 849 -0.03 -14.39 -1.96
CA GLU A 849 0.15 -15.48 -1.00
C GLU A 849 0.01 -14.98 0.44
N ASN A 850 -0.26 -15.90 1.36
CA ASN A 850 -0.08 -15.72 2.81
C ASN A 850 0.59 -16.97 3.40
N GLU A 851 0.81 -17.03 4.71
CA GLU A 851 1.47 -18.16 5.39
C GLU A 851 0.86 -19.55 5.10
N THR A 852 -0.38 -19.61 4.60
CA THR A 852 -1.14 -20.86 4.42
C THR A 852 -1.71 -21.07 3.02
N GLN A 853 -1.68 -20.07 2.14
CA GLN A 853 -2.43 -20.07 0.87
C GLN A 853 -1.66 -19.44 -0.29
N ASP A 854 -1.72 -20.07 -1.46
CA ASP A 854 -1.43 -19.42 -2.75
C ASP A 854 -2.77 -18.94 -3.34
N ILE A 855 -2.82 -17.69 -3.84
CA ILE A 855 -4.04 -17.05 -4.34
C ILE A 855 -3.77 -16.39 -5.71
N THR A 856 -4.40 -16.86 -6.78
CA THR A 856 -4.41 -16.15 -8.07
C THR A 856 -5.74 -15.43 -8.27
N PHE A 857 -5.70 -14.11 -8.39
CA PHE A 857 -6.86 -13.31 -8.78
C PHE A 857 -6.91 -13.18 -10.31
N VAL A 858 -8.04 -13.57 -10.91
CA VAL A 858 -8.27 -13.53 -12.36
C VAL A 858 -9.39 -12.56 -12.67
N VAL A 859 -9.13 -11.56 -13.53
CA VAL A 859 -10.03 -10.42 -13.77
C VAL A 859 -10.42 -10.32 -15.25
N ASN A 860 -11.72 -10.11 -15.51
CA ASN A 860 -12.24 -9.73 -16.82
C ASN A 860 -12.29 -8.19 -16.94
N THR A 861 -11.64 -7.62 -17.94
CA THR A 861 -11.64 -6.16 -18.18
C THR A 861 -12.64 -5.71 -19.25
N THR A 862 -13.67 -6.52 -19.55
CA THR A 862 -14.66 -6.23 -20.60
C THR A 862 -16.10 -6.27 -20.11
N ASP A 863 -16.96 -5.60 -20.85
CA ASP A 863 -18.43 -5.52 -20.74
C ASP A 863 -19.17 -6.82 -21.10
N THR A 864 -18.45 -7.92 -21.35
CA THR A 864 -19.04 -9.20 -21.77
C THR A 864 -18.51 -10.39 -20.98
N ASP A 865 -19.40 -11.35 -20.72
CA ASP A 865 -19.07 -12.60 -20.04
C ASP A 865 -18.10 -13.46 -20.86
N GLY A 866 -17.12 -14.06 -20.18
CA GLY A 866 -16.18 -15.04 -20.75
C GLY A 866 -16.37 -16.44 -20.21
N ASN A 867 -15.99 -17.42 -21.02
CA ASN A 867 -15.88 -18.83 -20.63
C ASN A 867 -14.41 -19.22 -20.70
N LEU A 868 -13.87 -19.68 -19.57
CA LEU A 868 -12.46 -20.01 -19.37
C LEU A 868 -12.33 -21.46 -18.89
N THR A 869 -11.32 -22.19 -19.38
CA THR A 869 -10.81 -23.38 -18.70
C THR A 869 -9.41 -23.04 -18.20
N LEU A 870 -9.19 -23.14 -16.88
CA LEU A 870 -7.93 -22.77 -16.21
C LEU A 870 -7.38 -23.97 -15.44
N SER A 871 -6.05 -24.12 -15.42
CA SER A 871 -5.30 -25.13 -14.67
C SER A 871 -4.09 -24.47 -14.00
N TYR A 872 -3.53 -25.06 -12.94
CA TYR A 872 -2.25 -24.60 -12.38
C TYR A 872 -1.10 -24.99 -13.31
N ALA A 873 -0.17 -24.07 -13.55
CA ALA A 873 0.91 -24.24 -14.53
C ALA A 873 2.00 -25.21 -14.08
N ASP A 874 2.16 -25.40 -12.77
CA ASP A 874 3.01 -26.44 -12.15
C ASP A 874 2.44 -27.86 -12.32
N GLY A 875 1.20 -27.98 -12.83
CA GLY A 875 0.51 -29.24 -13.04
C GLY A 875 -0.26 -29.77 -11.83
N TYR A 876 -0.44 -28.98 -10.77
CA TYR A 876 -1.18 -29.36 -9.54
C TYR A 876 -2.52 -30.06 -9.85
N LYS A 877 -2.80 -31.10 -9.05
CA LYS A 877 -3.98 -31.99 -9.15
C LYS A 877 -4.77 -32.08 -7.84
N GLY A 878 -4.37 -31.34 -6.81
CA GLY A 878 -5.07 -31.29 -5.54
C GLY A 878 -6.37 -30.49 -5.63
N GLU A 879 -7.03 -30.37 -4.48
CA GLU A 879 -8.24 -29.57 -4.33
C GLU A 879 -7.90 -28.08 -4.23
N PHE A 880 -8.74 -27.23 -4.82
CA PHE A 880 -8.65 -25.77 -4.69
C PHE A 880 -10.07 -25.17 -4.71
N LEU A 881 -10.20 -23.94 -4.22
CA LEU A 881 -11.48 -23.21 -4.26
C LEU A 881 -11.45 -22.06 -5.27
N LEU A 882 -12.65 -21.74 -5.74
CA LEU A 882 -12.97 -20.51 -6.45
C LEU A 882 -13.86 -19.63 -5.56
N TYR A 883 -13.47 -18.38 -5.34
CA TYR A 883 -14.31 -17.39 -4.67
C TYR A 883 -14.79 -16.37 -5.70
N PHE A 884 -16.10 -16.19 -5.83
CA PHE A 884 -16.76 -15.28 -6.78
C PHE A 884 -17.34 -14.06 -6.04
N PRO A 885 -16.68 -12.90 -6.01
CA PRO A 885 -17.08 -11.77 -5.16
C PRO A 885 -18.46 -11.19 -5.52
N GLY A 886 -18.85 -11.21 -6.80
CA GLY A 886 -20.16 -10.74 -7.25
C GLY A 886 -21.33 -11.54 -6.68
N SER A 887 -21.29 -12.86 -6.83
CA SER A 887 -22.36 -13.75 -6.33
C SER A 887 -22.22 -14.11 -4.85
N GLY A 888 -21.01 -14.06 -4.29
CA GLY A 888 -20.70 -14.68 -3.00
C GLY A 888 -20.57 -16.20 -3.06
N GLU A 889 -20.55 -16.80 -4.26
CA GLU A 889 -20.35 -18.25 -4.41
C GLU A 889 -18.91 -18.64 -4.04
N ILE A 890 -18.79 -19.75 -3.32
CA ILE A 890 -17.53 -20.47 -3.12
C ILE A 890 -17.70 -21.86 -3.74
N ARG A 891 -16.84 -22.20 -4.72
CA ARG A 891 -16.91 -23.47 -5.47
C ARG A 891 -15.65 -24.29 -5.30
N LYS A 892 -15.81 -25.59 -5.02
CA LYS A 892 -14.69 -26.54 -4.92
C LYS A 892 -14.35 -27.15 -6.28
N CYS A 893 -13.06 -27.23 -6.60
CA CYS A 893 -12.54 -27.77 -7.86
C CYS A 893 -11.30 -28.66 -7.65
N THR A 894 -10.98 -29.45 -8.66
CA THR A 894 -9.83 -30.36 -8.75
C THR A 894 -9.32 -30.37 -10.19
N ASP A 895 -8.01 -30.56 -10.41
CA ASP A 895 -7.30 -30.60 -11.70
C ASP A 895 -7.36 -29.34 -12.59
N SER A 896 -8.55 -28.78 -12.81
CA SER A 896 -8.85 -27.62 -13.65
C SER A 896 -10.23 -27.07 -13.33
N ALA A 897 -10.47 -25.79 -13.56
CA ALA A 897 -11.78 -25.16 -13.42
C ALA A 897 -12.31 -24.68 -14.77
N ASP A 898 -13.57 -25.03 -15.07
CA ASP A 898 -14.38 -24.32 -16.06
C ASP A 898 -15.12 -23.17 -15.36
N VAL A 899 -14.86 -21.94 -15.80
CA VAL A 899 -15.32 -20.70 -15.19
C VAL A 899 -16.11 -19.88 -16.22
N VAL A 900 -17.33 -19.50 -15.85
CA VAL A 900 -18.01 -18.35 -16.47
C VAL A 900 -17.61 -17.14 -15.65
N LEU A 901 -16.83 -16.24 -16.24
CA LEU A 901 -16.36 -15.02 -15.60
C LEU A 901 -17.22 -13.85 -16.12
N PRO A 902 -18.05 -13.23 -15.28
CA PRO A 902 -18.96 -12.17 -15.73
C PRO A 902 -18.23 -10.96 -16.29
N ALA A 903 -18.96 -10.12 -17.04
CA ALA A 903 -18.51 -8.78 -17.40
C ALA A 903 -17.94 -8.03 -16.18
N TYR A 904 -16.75 -7.44 -16.34
CA TYR A 904 -16.04 -6.62 -15.35
C TYR A 904 -15.73 -7.24 -13.96
N GLU A 905 -16.16 -8.47 -13.67
CA GLU A 905 -15.91 -9.14 -12.39
C GLU A 905 -14.61 -9.97 -12.39
N GLY A 906 -14.16 -10.34 -11.18
CA GLY A 906 -13.02 -11.22 -10.95
C GLY A 906 -13.39 -12.51 -10.22
N VAL A 907 -12.44 -13.45 -10.18
CA VAL A 907 -12.53 -14.71 -9.42
C VAL A 907 -11.18 -15.03 -8.79
N PHE A 908 -11.17 -15.48 -7.54
CA PHE A 908 -9.95 -15.94 -6.86
C PHE A 908 -9.83 -17.45 -6.94
N PHE A 909 -8.68 -17.94 -7.40
CA PHE A 909 -8.25 -19.33 -7.27
C PHE A 909 -7.42 -19.43 -6.01
N VAL A 910 -7.86 -20.23 -5.04
CA VAL A 910 -7.20 -20.37 -3.73
C VAL A 910 -6.82 -21.84 -3.53
N ARG A 911 -5.54 -22.11 -3.30
CA ARG A 911 -5.04 -23.43 -2.83
C ARG A 911 -4.28 -23.28 -1.52
N VAL A 912 -4.12 -24.38 -0.79
CA VAL A 912 -3.15 -24.43 0.33
C VAL A 912 -1.75 -24.22 -0.25
N SER A 913 -0.92 -23.41 0.40
CA SER A 913 0.45 -23.20 -0.06
C SER A 913 1.33 -24.43 0.22
N ASP A 914 2.02 -24.89 -0.82
CA ASP A 914 3.05 -25.93 -0.73
C ASP A 914 4.48 -25.33 -0.70
N ASN A 915 4.61 -23.99 -0.66
CA ASN A 915 5.88 -23.29 -0.84
C ASN A 915 6.74 -23.23 0.43
N THR A 916 7.91 -23.87 0.41
CA THR A 916 9.02 -23.54 1.33
C THR A 916 10.09 -22.75 0.57
N ARG A 917 10.31 -21.49 0.94
CA ARG A 917 11.36 -20.63 0.37
C ARG A 917 12.68 -20.82 1.12
N ASP A 918 13.79 -20.69 0.40
CA ASP A 918 15.13 -20.60 1.01
C ASP A 918 15.52 -19.13 1.13
N ASP A 919 15.13 -18.52 2.25
CA ASP A 919 15.40 -17.12 2.56
C ASP A 919 16.87 -16.89 3.01
N THR A 920 17.74 -17.90 2.89
CA THR A 920 19.16 -17.78 3.24
C THR A 920 19.87 -16.80 2.28
N PRO A 921 20.54 -15.75 2.79
CA PRO A 921 21.32 -14.83 1.97
C PRO A 921 22.41 -15.55 1.15
N TYR A 922 22.63 -15.10 -0.08
CA TYR A 922 23.73 -15.54 -0.93
C TYR A 922 25.06 -15.02 -0.37
N GLU A 923 25.91 -15.92 0.08
CA GLU A 923 27.27 -15.62 0.49
C GLU A 923 28.13 -15.47 -0.77
N GLU A 924 28.57 -14.24 -1.07
CA GLU A 924 29.56 -14.02 -2.10
C GLU A 924 30.92 -14.51 -1.60
N THR A 925 31.43 -15.61 -2.18
CA THR A 925 32.79 -16.07 -1.90
C THR A 925 33.79 -15.06 -2.44
N ASP A 926 34.52 -14.38 -1.55
CA ASP A 926 35.50 -13.36 -1.92
C ASP A 926 36.53 -13.87 -2.93
N ALA A 927 36.32 -13.53 -4.20
CA ALA A 927 37.32 -13.62 -5.25
C ALA A 927 38.16 -12.33 -5.29
N ARG A 928 38.59 -11.86 -4.11
CA ARG A 928 39.46 -10.69 -3.95
C ARG A 928 40.38 -10.76 -2.71
N SER A 929 40.97 -11.92 -2.49
CA SER A 929 42.15 -12.06 -1.63
C SER A 929 43.35 -12.58 -2.44
N ASP A 930 44.11 -11.65 -3.01
CA ASP A 930 45.57 -11.74 -3.14
C ASP A 930 46.13 -10.35 -3.45
N GLU A 931 47.33 -10.06 -2.92
CA GLU A 931 48.06 -8.79 -3.01
C GLU A 931 47.48 -7.58 -2.23
N THR A 932 47.28 -7.75 -0.93
CA THR A 932 47.77 -6.73 0.04
C THR A 932 48.98 -7.28 0.77
N THR A 933 50.17 -6.73 0.50
CA THR A 933 51.41 -7.12 1.18
C THR A 933 51.43 -6.63 2.62
N ASP A 934 51.80 -7.53 3.54
CA ASP A 934 51.95 -7.24 4.96
C ASP A 934 52.91 -6.06 5.22
N VAL A 935 52.49 -5.14 6.09
CA VAL A 935 53.38 -4.31 6.89
C VAL A 935 52.94 -4.43 8.34
N GLU A 936 53.55 -5.37 9.06
CA GLU A 936 53.56 -5.34 10.52
C GLU A 936 54.20 -4.04 11.00
N THR A 937 53.66 -3.41 12.04
CA THR A 937 54.51 -2.78 13.07
C THR A 937 53.74 -2.70 14.39
N PRO A 938 54.38 -2.86 15.56
CA PRO A 938 53.71 -3.02 16.85
C PRO A 938 53.56 -1.70 17.63
N ASP A 939 52.73 -1.72 18.67
CA ASP A 939 52.61 -0.64 19.67
C ASP A 939 53.96 -0.28 20.33
N GLY A 940 54.19 1.02 20.60
CA GLY A 940 55.18 1.46 21.59
C GLY A 940 55.79 2.86 21.44
N ASP A 941 55.25 3.81 22.21
CA ASP A 941 55.89 4.99 22.85
C ASP A 941 56.79 6.01 22.10
N ASP A 942 56.34 7.27 22.23
CA ASP A 942 57.05 8.49 22.68
C ASP A 942 58.25 9.13 21.91
N SER A 943 58.24 10.48 21.96
CA SER A 943 59.36 11.44 21.81
C SER A 943 59.90 11.88 20.42
N THR A 944 59.58 13.14 20.11
CA THR A 944 60.48 14.22 19.60
C THR A 944 61.42 14.06 18.37
N ALA A 945 61.13 14.91 17.38
CA ALA A 945 62.04 15.89 16.75
C ALA A 945 63.05 15.52 15.62
N SER A 946 62.87 16.27 14.51
CA SER A 946 63.89 16.93 13.67
C SER A 946 64.53 16.24 12.44
N GLU A 947 64.57 17.05 11.37
CA GLU A 947 65.64 17.21 10.36
C GLU A 947 66.03 16.10 9.34
N THR A 948 65.63 16.38 8.10
CA THR A 948 66.47 16.46 6.87
C THR A 948 66.87 15.23 6.04
N SER A 949 66.97 15.54 4.74
CA SER A 949 67.85 14.96 3.70
C SER A 949 67.36 13.75 2.86
N ALA A 950 67.19 14.05 1.56
CA ALA A 950 67.35 13.15 0.42
C ALA A 950 68.88 12.95 0.14
N PRO A 951 69.38 12.30 -0.96
CA PRO A 951 68.68 11.85 -2.18
C PRO A 951 69.21 10.56 -2.89
N ALA A 952 68.62 10.28 -4.07
CA ALA A 952 69.20 9.59 -5.25
C ALA A 952 69.54 8.07 -5.12
N THR A 953 69.37 7.21 -6.14
CA THR A 953 69.96 7.24 -7.49
C THR A 953 69.36 6.15 -8.41
N THR A 954 69.09 6.49 -9.70
CA THR A 954 69.48 5.82 -10.99
C THR A 954 69.41 4.28 -11.17
N VAL A 955 69.22 3.63 -12.35
CA VAL A 955 69.00 3.97 -13.79
C VAL A 955 68.70 2.66 -14.57
N ALA A 956 68.29 2.78 -15.85
CA ALA A 956 68.19 1.76 -16.92
C ALA A 956 66.81 1.05 -17.03
N ASP A 957 65.99 1.20 -18.08
CA ASP A 957 66.20 1.32 -19.54
C ASP A 957 66.47 -0.03 -20.24
N SER A 958 65.48 -0.54 -21.00
CA SER A 958 65.69 -0.95 -22.41
C SER A 958 64.39 -1.39 -23.12
N THR A 959 64.10 -0.70 -24.22
CA THR A 959 63.24 -1.03 -25.37
C THR A 959 63.13 -2.51 -25.80
N SER A 960 61.99 -2.91 -26.39
CA SER A 960 61.84 -3.08 -27.85
C SER A 960 60.46 -3.64 -28.27
N ALA A 961 60.13 -3.54 -29.56
CA ALA A 961 58.80 -3.82 -30.12
C ALA A 961 58.81 -4.89 -31.23
N ALA A 962 57.60 -5.24 -31.70
CA ALA A 962 57.23 -5.63 -33.09
C ALA A 962 56.56 -7.02 -33.29
N THR A 963 55.26 -6.96 -33.58
CA THR A 963 54.51 -7.65 -34.68
C THR A 963 55.05 -8.95 -35.32
N THR A 964 54.19 -9.98 -35.50
CA THR A 964 53.64 -10.37 -36.85
C THR A 964 52.65 -11.56 -36.84
N ASP A 965 51.67 -11.46 -37.75
CA ASP A 965 50.92 -12.48 -38.54
C ASP A 965 50.46 -13.87 -38.02
N ALA A 966 49.13 -14.03 -38.06
CA ALA A 966 48.35 -14.94 -38.93
C ALA A 966 48.76 -16.42 -39.17
N GLY A 967 47.81 -17.33 -38.89
CA GLY A 967 47.79 -18.72 -39.39
C GLY A 967 46.37 -19.19 -39.75
N THR A 968 46.16 -19.66 -40.99
CA THR A 968 44.87 -20.20 -41.50
C THR A 968 44.99 -21.67 -41.91
N ARG A 969 43.90 -22.46 -41.77
CA ARG A 969 43.50 -23.71 -42.51
C ARG A 969 42.56 -24.59 -41.65
N LYS A 970 41.65 -25.45 -42.18
CA LYS A 970 40.91 -25.54 -43.47
C LYS A 970 39.92 -26.73 -43.41
N ASN A 971 38.80 -26.67 -44.17
CA ASN A 971 37.95 -27.79 -44.66
C ASN A 971 37.15 -28.62 -43.61
N GLY A 972 36.00 -29.24 -43.91
CA GLY A 972 35.11 -29.17 -45.08
C GLY A 972 34.54 -30.54 -45.58
N CYS A 973 33.20 -30.69 -45.65
CA CYS A 973 32.40 -31.65 -46.46
C CYS A 973 30.91 -31.22 -46.31
N GLY A 974 30.00 -31.16 -47.31
CA GLY A 974 29.57 -32.19 -48.29
C GLY A 974 28.22 -32.79 -47.81
N SER A 975 27.12 -32.90 -48.56
CA SER A 975 26.85 -32.71 -50.00
C SER A 975 25.32 -32.70 -50.31
N ALA A 976 24.94 -32.18 -51.51
CA ALA A 976 23.78 -32.56 -52.35
C ALA A 976 22.31 -32.44 -51.81
N VAL A 977 21.23 -32.27 -52.58
CA VAL A 977 20.86 -31.63 -53.89
C VAL A 977 19.42 -32.14 -54.21
N GLN A 978 18.45 -31.26 -54.49
CA GLN A 978 17.49 -31.39 -55.62
C GLN A 978 16.51 -30.20 -55.75
N VAL A 979 15.85 -30.13 -56.92
CA VAL A 979 15.15 -28.97 -57.49
C VAL A 979 13.80 -29.40 -58.07
N PHE A 980 12.73 -28.62 -57.86
CA PHE A 980 11.55 -28.40 -58.73
C PHE A 980 10.76 -27.23 -58.07
N ALA A 981 10.45 -26.06 -58.64
CA ALA A 981 10.06 -25.56 -59.96
C ALA A 981 8.53 -25.48 -60.20
N ALA A 982 8.06 -24.24 -60.48
CA ALA A 982 6.80 -23.83 -61.14
C ALA A 982 5.44 -24.08 -60.43
N ALA A 983 4.35 -23.35 -60.71
CA ALA A 983 4.14 -21.96 -61.18
C ALA A 983 2.62 -21.61 -61.23
N THR A 984 2.33 -20.31 -61.39
CA THR A 984 1.23 -19.73 -62.22
C THR A 984 -0.17 -19.39 -61.66
N VAL A 985 -0.65 -18.23 -62.19
CA VAL A 985 -2.04 -17.72 -62.39
C VAL A 985 -2.72 -16.93 -61.26
N ALA A 986 -3.00 -15.67 -61.58
CA ALA A 986 -3.89 -14.73 -60.90
C ALA A 986 -5.28 -14.71 -61.55
N VAL A 987 -6.29 -14.07 -60.93
CA VAL A 987 -7.36 -13.32 -61.64
C VAL A 987 -7.90 -12.18 -60.75
N PHE A 988 -8.36 -11.12 -61.42
CA PHE A 988 -8.89 -9.85 -60.92
C PHE A 988 -10.23 -9.93 -60.15
N GLY A 989 -10.50 -8.87 -59.39
CA GLY A 989 -11.85 -8.53 -58.89
C GLY A 989 -11.96 -7.08 -58.42
N ALA A 990 -11.95 -6.11 -59.34
CA ALA A 990 -12.17 -4.69 -59.02
C ALA A 990 -13.57 -4.24 -59.46
N VAL A 991 -14.34 -3.62 -58.55
CA VAL A 991 -15.51 -2.81 -58.89
C VAL A 991 -15.48 -1.51 -58.09
N VAL A 992 -15.46 -0.40 -58.81
CA VAL A 992 -15.61 0.98 -58.32
C VAL A 992 -17.01 1.45 -58.70
N CYS A 993 -17.70 2.24 -57.85
CA CYS A 993 -18.47 3.44 -58.27
C CYS A 993 -19.28 4.13 -57.13
N PHE A 994 -18.95 5.40 -56.86
CA PHE A 994 -19.87 6.56 -56.59
C PHE A 994 -20.86 6.54 -55.38
N LYS A 995 -21.27 7.66 -54.75
CA LYS A 995 -21.23 9.11 -55.09
C LYS A 995 -21.42 10.05 -53.86
N LYS A 996 -20.66 11.16 -53.81
CA LYS A 996 -20.99 12.55 -53.31
C LYS A 996 -21.65 12.75 -51.92
N ARG A 997 -21.00 13.46 -50.99
CA ARG A 997 -20.84 14.95 -50.83
C ARG A 997 -22.04 15.69 -50.21
N LYS A 998 -21.82 16.29 -49.03
CA LYS A 998 -21.96 17.72 -48.69
C LYS A 998 -21.54 17.92 -47.22
N GLU A 999 -20.78 18.93 -46.83
CA GLU A 999 -20.05 19.96 -47.60
C GLU A 999 -18.74 20.28 -46.89
#